data_AF-A0A5N5D1F2-F1
#
_entry.id   AF-A0A5N5D1F2-F1
#
_cell.length_a   1.000
_cell.length_b   1.000
_cell.length_c   1.000
_cell.angle_alpha   90.00
_cell.angle_beta   90.00
_cell.angle_gamma   90.00
#
_symmetry.space_group_name_H-M   'P 1'
#
loop_
_entity.id
_entity.type
_entity.pdbx_description
1 polymer ?
#
loop_
_entity_poly.entity_id
_entity_poly.type
_entity_poly.pdbx_seq_one_letter_code
_entity_poly.pdbx_strand_id
1 'polypeptide(L)'
;MKNDSDATRKAYAEDLEASLKSLKDADVPETPRTIPLSNNELLTHQAALTKQFAGSLCSFNLALSPRTVSELSLRDAGLWPRIDAASLLACLSAHRRASVPGPWKEFLVSLGELLSSLQRLERLLSFSHRNDVLGFYKEAEEPGHQSWSATDFPDWLLIEIENNLTIREIQAEVAQKMIQPDHGENAVLQLNMGEGKSSVIVPMVMTALSDGKNLGRLVVLKPLLKQTLDLLSQRLGGLVDRRIFHAPFTRENRLDETELSQLRAHFEKCQRDQCIVVTLPEHMMSFRLMGRERLQTQPQLAWEMVGLERWLGVTCRDVLDESDAILDPRFQLVYSMGTQRIMDGQPERWVITQRVLALFAREASRLQTEGCRDVEVDLRGRSFPIITFLNPDIGPTILDRVVDEIQRGNLLGLSLSHCTASVRQAVVAFIRDRSVSQPILALVEQEFANSAIWKILLLLRGLIANNILLFAFQQKRWLVNYGLDLSRCMMAVPYRAKGVPSISAEFGHPDVAIVLTCLSYYYSGLTPDQLRQAFGHLFRESDPDSEYQLWAQDCPNISIQSLHGVNLEDERSWEESIYPQLRFSKSAADYFMTTVVFPHEGKEFPAKLSTSAWDIPSEMQATTGFSGTNDNKFLLPLSIRQNDLPQLHRTNAMVANMLLQRENREYVQAKDTSGKKLSVEGLLALLCSQTLPVTVLIDVGAQVLEASNEDVARKWLQLSPDSPAAVFFNEADELRVVDRHGFVEQLSRSAFHRNLEKCLIYLDEVHTRGVDIKMPTHARAAVTLGPKTTKDRLVQGMFPRSFNSLSIC
;
A
#
# COMPACT_ATOMS: atom_id res chain seq x y z
N MET A 1 9.76 -22.03 -19.47
CA MET A 1 10.56 -20.95 -18.84
C MET A 1 12.05 -21.11 -19.04
N LYS A 2 12.69 -22.27 -18.79
CA LYS A 2 14.15 -22.42 -19.00
C LYS A 2 14.64 -22.25 -20.45
N ASN A 3 13.80 -22.61 -21.42
CA ASN A 3 14.07 -22.44 -22.86
C ASN A 3 13.46 -21.14 -23.41
N ASP A 4 13.06 -20.21 -22.54
CA ASP A 4 12.53 -18.91 -22.95
C ASP A 4 13.68 -18.01 -23.43
N SER A 5 13.42 -17.18 -24.44
CA SER A 5 14.39 -16.22 -24.98
C SER A 5 14.63 -15.04 -24.03
N ASP A 6 13.71 -14.79 -23.09
CA ASP A 6 13.84 -13.73 -22.10
C ASP A 6 14.77 -14.15 -20.95
N ALA A 7 15.91 -13.47 -20.81
CA ALA A 7 16.91 -13.71 -19.78
C ALA A 7 16.34 -13.61 -18.36
N THR A 8 15.35 -12.74 -18.12
CA THR A 8 14.71 -12.55 -16.81
C THR A 8 13.89 -13.77 -16.42
N ARG A 9 13.12 -14.32 -17.38
CA ARG A 9 12.31 -15.52 -17.16
C ARG A 9 13.17 -16.76 -16.95
N LYS A 10 14.33 -16.81 -17.61
CA LYS A 10 15.31 -17.87 -17.41
C LYS A 10 15.92 -17.79 -16.01
N ALA A 11 16.40 -16.62 -15.60
CA ALA A 11 16.94 -16.39 -14.25
C ALA A 11 15.93 -16.75 -13.16
N TYR A 12 14.67 -16.31 -13.31
CA TYR A 12 13.58 -16.68 -12.39
C TYR A 12 13.40 -18.20 -12.25
N ALA A 13 13.44 -18.94 -13.36
CA ALA A 13 13.30 -20.39 -13.34
C ALA A 13 14.49 -21.09 -12.67
N GLU A 14 15.71 -20.56 -12.85
CA GLU A 14 16.92 -21.04 -12.18
C GLU A 14 16.86 -20.80 -10.67
N ASP A 15 16.43 -19.61 -10.24
CA ASP A 15 16.24 -19.27 -8.82
C ASP A 15 15.22 -20.18 -8.13
N LEU A 16 14.09 -20.44 -8.79
CA LEU A 16 13.03 -21.30 -8.25
C LEU A 16 13.49 -22.76 -8.16
N GLU A 17 14.29 -23.24 -9.11
CA GLU A 17 14.88 -24.57 -9.06
C GLU A 17 15.93 -24.69 -7.94
N ALA A 18 16.78 -23.67 -7.78
CA ALA A 18 17.73 -23.62 -6.66
C ALA A 18 17.00 -23.63 -5.31
N SER A 19 15.90 -22.87 -5.20
CA SER A 19 15.02 -22.88 -4.03
C SER A 19 14.41 -24.26 -3.77
N LEU A 20 13.91 -24.92 -4.81
CA LEU A 20 13.33 -26.26 -4.72
C LEU A 20 14.37 -27.31 -4.32
N LYS A 21 15.59 -27.23 -4.87
CA LYS A 21 16.70 -28.10 -4.51
C LYS A 21 17.05 -27.92 -3.03
N SER A 22 17.21 -26.67 -2.58
CA SER A 22 17.46 -26.35 -1.16
C SER A 22 16.36 -26.87 -0.24
N LEU A 23 15.09 -26.83 -0.66
CA LEU A 23 13.97 -27.40 0.11
C LEU A 23 14.00 -28.94 0.18
N LYS A 24 14.41 -29.62 -0.90
CA LYS A 24 14.54 -31.09 -0.93
C LYS A 24 15.74 -31.60 -0.14
N ASP A 25 16.83 -30.84 -0.18
CA ASP A 25 18.07 -31.15 0.54
C ASP A 25 17.93 -30.81 2.04
N ALA A 26 16.94 -30.00 2.42
CA ALA A 26 16.63 -29.73 3.81
C ALA A 26 15.97 -30.96 4.45
N ASP A 27 16.61 -31.49 5.48
CA ASP A 27 16.06 -32.54 6.32
C ASP A 27 14.93 -31.92 7.17
N VAL A 28 13.69 -31.95 6.66
CA VAL A 28 12.54 -31.38 7.37
C VAL A 28 12.18 -32.34 8.51
N PRO A 29 12.36 -31.95 9.78
CA PRO A 29 12.09 -32.85 10.90
C PRO A 29 10.62 -33.27 10.88
N GLU A 30 10.35 -34.54 11.24
CA GLU A 30 8.97 -34.97 11.46
C GLU A 30 8.32 -34.09 12.53
N THR A 31 7.05 -33.77 12.33
CA THR A 31 6.29 -32.94 13.27
C THR A 31 6.23 -33.67 14.61
N PRO A 32 6.83 -33.12 15.69
CA PRO A 32 6.88 -33.82 16.96
C PRO A 32 5.46 -34.04 17.49
N ARG A 33 5.21 -35.24 18.02
CA ARG A 33 3.87 -35.63 18.51
C ARG A 33 3.70 -35.47 20.02
N THR A 34 4.82 -35.39 20.75
CA THR A 34 4.84 -35.34 22.22
C THR A 34 5.99 -34.48 22.69
N ILE A 35 5.81 -33.84 23.85
CA ILE A 35 6.90 -33.13 24.53
C ILE A 35 7.79 -34.17 25.24
N PRO A 36 9.11 -34.19 24.99
CA PRO A 36 10.00 -35.25 25.47
C PRO A 36 10.46 -35.06 26.93
N LEU A 37 10.22 -33.88 27.51
CA LEU A 37 10.65 -33.51 28.87
C LEU A 37 9.49 -33.64 29.86
N SER A 38 9.80 -34.11 31.06
CA SER A 38 8.81 -34.15 32.15
C SER A 38 8.61 -32.74 32.74
N ASN A 39 7.38 -32.44 33.16
CA ASN A 39 7.10 -31.16 33.86
C ASN A 39 7.95 -30.99 35.12
N ASN A 40 8.32 -32.09 35.81
CA ASN A 40 9.16 -32.01 37.00
C ASN A 40 10.59 -31.55 36.70
N GLU A 41 11.17 -31.95 35.57
CA GLU A 41 12.51 -31.49 35.15
C GLU A 41 12.51 -29.98 34.88
N LEU A 42 11.50 -29.48 34.14
CA LEU A 42 11.35 -28.06 33.85
C LEU A 42 11.13 -27.23 35.13
N LEU A 43 10.28 -27.69 36.04
CA LEU A 43 10.03 -27.03 37.33
C LEU A 43 11.27 -27.02 38.23
N THR A 44 12.04 -28.10 38.24
CA THR A 44 13.30 -28.17 39.00
C THR A 44 14.32 -27.17 38.48
N HIS A 45 14.45 -27.08 37.14
CA HIS A 45 15.32 -26.09 36.51
C HIS A 45 14.84 -24.65 36.78
N GLN A 46 13.53 -24.41 36.79
CA GLN A 46 12.95 -23.10 37.08
C GLN A 46 13.25 -22.68 38.51
N ALA A 47 13.10 -23.58 39.49
CA ALA A 47 13.44 -23.30 40.87
C ALA A 47 14.93 -22.95 41.04
N ALA A 48 15.82 -23.65 40.32
CA ALA A 48 17.25 -23.38 40.34
C ALA A 48 17.58 -21.98 39.77
N LEU A 49 17.07 -21.64 38.58
CA LEU A 49 17.28 -20.33 37.96
C LEU A 49 16.67 -19.19 38.79
N THR A 50 15.47 -19.39 39.34
CA THR A 50 14.81 -18.42 40.21
C THR A 50 15.66 -18.13 41.45
N LYS A 51 16.23 -19.17 42.07
CA LYS A 51 17.13 -19.02 43.21
C LYS A 51 18.42 -18.28 42.83
N GLN A 52 19.00 -18.60 41.67
CA GLN A 52 20.20 -17.93 41.17
C GLN A 52 19.94 -16.45 40.89
N PHE A 53 18.85 -16.12 40.20
CA PHE A 53 18.44 -14.75 39.93
C PHE A 53 18.19 -13.95 41.21
N ALA A 54 17.43 -14.51 42.17
CA ALA A 54 17.19 -13.89 43.46
C ALA A 54 18.49 -13.65 44.26
N GLY A 55 19.42 -14.61 44.21
CA GLY A 55 20.75 -14.48 44.83
C GLY A 55 21.58 -13.36 44.21
N SER A 56 21.60 -13.27 42.87
CA SER A 56 22.26 -12.17 42.15
C SER A 56 21.64 -10.81 42.52
N LEU A 57 20.31 -10.69 42.51
CA LEU A 57 19.61 -9.45 42.85
C LEU A 57 19.83 -9.03 44.30
N CYS A 58 19.89 -9.99 45.24
CA CYS A 58 20.24 -9.74 46.63
C CYS A 58 21.67 -9.20 46.75
N SER A 59 22.61 -9.77 45.99
CA SER A 59 24.01 -9.32 45.97
C SER A 59 24.14 -7.88 45.47
N PHE A 60 23.39 -7.51 44.43
CA PHE A 60 23.27 -6.12 43.96
C PHE A 60 22.72 -5.19 45.05
N ASN A 61 21.62 -5.58 45.69
CA ASN A 61 21.00 -4.82 46.76
C ASN A 61 21.96 -4.59 47.94
N LEU A 62 22.73 -5.60 48.32
CA LEU A 62 23.75 -5.48 49.38
C LEU A 62 24.89 -4.56 48.96
N ALA A 63 25.40 -4.71 47.74
CA ALA A 63 26.52 -3.91 47.24
C ALA A 63 26.17 -2.41 47.13
N LEU A 64 24.94 -2.11 46.70
CA LEU A 64 24.39 -0.77 46.51
C LEU A 64 23.59 -0.25 47.71
N SER A 65 23.62 -0.96 48.84
CA SER A 65 22.93 -0.54 50.06
C SER A 65 23.59 0.71 50.67
N PRO A 66 22.81 1.59 51.31
CA PRO A 66 23.35 2.73 52.03
C PRO A 66 24.26 2.28 53.17
N ARG A 67 25.46 2.87 53.29
CA ARG A 67 26.47 2.54 54.30
C ARG A 67 26.70 3.65 55.32
N THR A 68 26.51 4.90 54.92
CA THR A 68 26.71 6.08 55.78
C THR A 68 25.39 6.54 56.40
N VAL A 69 25.48 7.30 57.50
CA VAL A 69 24.29 7.88 58.17
C VAL A 69 23.48 8.77 57.22
N SER A 70 24.15 9.53 56.35
CA SER A 70 23.49 10.38 55.35
C SER A 70 22.72 9.55 54.31
N GLU A 71 23.31 8.46 53.82
CA GLU A 71 22.67 7.55 52.86
C GLU A 71 21.49 6.79 53.49
N LEU A 72 21.63 6.36 54.74
CA LEU A 72 20.54 5.75 55.50
C LEU A 72 19.37 6.74 55.68
N SER A 73 19.69 8.01 55.96
CA SER A 73 18.67 9.07 56.05
C SER A 73 17.95 9.29 54.71
N LEU A 74 18.67 9.23 53.59
CA LEU A 74 18.05 9.30 52.25
C LEU A 74 17.12 8.12 51.98
N ARG A 75 17.51 6.90 52.37
CA ARG A 75 16.66 5.71 52.24
C ARG A 75 15.39 5.85 53.08
N ASP A 76 15.53 6.24 54.33
CA ASP A 76 14.39 6.35 55.25
C ASP A 76 13.46 7.50 54.85
N ALA A 77 13.97 8.52 54.17
CA ALA A 77 13.19 9.59 53.53
C ALA A 77 12.58 9.21 52.16
N GLY A 78 12.81 7.99 51.65
CA GLY A 78 12.33 7.54 50.34
C GLY A 78 13.04 8.19 49.13
N LEU A 79 14.20 8.81 49.36
CA LEU A 79 15.01 9.50 48.34
C LEU A 79 16.16 8.62 47.81
N TRP A 80 16.39 7.44 48.40
CA TRP A 80 17.37 6.48 47.88
C TRP A 80 16.88 5.83 46.59
N PRO A 81 17.76 5.63 45.57
CA PRO A 81 17.38 4.96 44.34
C PRO A 81 16.76 3.59 44.60
N ARG A 82 15.68 3.28 43.89
CA ARG A 82 15.06 1.95 43.93
C ARG A 82 15.99 0.95 43.25
N ILE A 83 16.32 -0.15 43.91
CA ILE A 83 17.23 -1.19 43.42
C ILE A 83 16.40 -2.46 43.14
N ASP A 84 15.74 -2.49 41.99
CA ASP A 84 15.05 -3.67 41.48
C ASP A 84 15.60 -4.08 40.12
N ALA A 85 15.15 -5.22 39.62
CA ALA A 85 15.65 -5.75 38.35
C ALA A 85 15.44 -4.76 37.20
N ALA A 86 14.31 -4.06 37.15
CA ALA A 86 14.00 -3.11 36.09
C ALA A 86 14.91 -1.88 36.15
N SER A 87 15.12 -1.30 37.35
CA SER A 87 15.99 -0.14 37.52
C SER A 87 17.45 -0.45 37.22
N LEU A 88 17.92 -1.65 37.59
CA LEU A 88 19.26 -2.14 37.28
C LEU A 88 19.45 -2.39 35.79
N LEU A 89 18.52 -3.10 35.14
CA LEU A 89 18.61 -3.39 33.70
C LEU A 89 18.46 -2.14 32.84
N ALA A 90 17.67 -1.16 33.28
CA ALA A 90 17.58 0.14 32.61
C ALA A 90 18.94 0.88 32.55
N CYS A 91 19.91 0.55 33.39
CA CYS A 91 21.28 1.09 33.28
C CYS A 91 22.02 0.59 32.01
N LEU A 92 21.57 -0.51 31.39
CA LEU A 92 22.11 -1.00 30.11
C LEU A 92 21.58 -0.25 28.89
N SER A 93 20.52 0.57 29.06
CA SER A 93 19.96 1.38 27.98
C SER A 93 20.99 2.36 27.41
N ALA A 94 20.79 2.75 26.15
CA ALA A 94 21.79 3.45 25.36
C ALA A 94 22.26 4.79 26.00
N HIS A 95 21.36 5.52 26.66
CA HIS A 95 21.67 6.80 27.31
C HIS A 95 22.33 6.66 28.70
N ARG A 96 22.16 5.51 29.39
CA ARG A 96 22.75 5.28 30.73
C ARG A 96 24.03 4.47 30.67
N ARG A 97 24.15 3.54 29.72
CA ARG A 97 25.24 2.55 29.69
C ARG A 97 26.64 3.16 29.63
N ALA A 98 26.78 4.35 29.03
CA ALA A 98 28.05 5.07 28.98
C ALA A 98 28.54 5.53 30.37
N SER A 99 27.63 5.70 31.33
CA SER A 99 27.94 6.06 32.72
C SER A 99 28.18 4.85 33.65
N VAL A 100 27.96 3.63 33.15
CA VAL A 100 28.12 2.40 33.94
C VAL A 100 29.57 1.92 33.85
N PRO A 101 30.28 1.72 34.97
CA PRO A 101 31.63 1.18 34.94
C PRO A 101 31.67 -0.24 34.34
N GLY A 102 32.74 -0.58 33.62
CA GLY A 102 32.90 -1.86 32.91
C GLY A 102 32.52 -3.11 33.73
N PRO A 103 33.09 -3.32 34.92
CA PRO A 103 32.73 -4.49 35.75
C PRO A 103 31.24 -4.55 36.09
N TRP A 104 30.62 -3.40 36.38
CA TRP A 104 29.18 -3.34 36.65
C TRP A 104 28.35 -3.66 35.40
N LYS A 105 28.81 -3.24 34.21
CA LYS A 105 28.15 -3.60 32.95
C LYS A 105 28.14 -5.12 32.77
N GLU A 106 29.25 -5.80 33.01
CA GLU A 106 29.34 -7.27 32.94
C GLU A 106 28.34 -7.94 33.88
N PHE A 107 28.30 -7.52 35.16
CA PHE A 107 27.34 -8.06 36.12
C PHE A 107 25.87 -7.81 35.73
N LEU A 108 25.56 -6.64 35.18
CA LEU A 108 24.20 -6.30 34.72
C LEU A 108 23.80 -7.13 33.49
N VAL A 109 24.71 -7.36 32.56
CA VAL A 109 24.49 -8.25 31.41
C VAL A 109 24.19 -9.67 31.89
N SER A 110 25.01 -10.22 32.79
CA SER A 110 24.76 -11.56 33.36
C SER A 110 23.44 -11.65 34.13
N LEU A 111 23.04 -10.59 34.85
CA LEU A 111 21.73 -10.53 35.50
C LEU A 111 20.59 -10.59 34.46
N GLY A 112 20.73 -9.87 33.34
CA GLY A 112 19.75 -9.88 32.26
C GLY A 112 19.69 -11.22 31.52
N GLU A 113 20.83 -11.86 31.25
CA GLU A 113 20.88 -13.20 30.65
C GLU A 113 20.18 -14.25 31.53
N LEU A 114 20.37 -14.18 32.85
CA LEU A 114 19.65 -15.03 33.81
C LEU A 114 18.14 -14.80 33.75
N LEU A 115 17.70 -13.53 33.65
CA LEU A 115 16.28 -13.19 33.54
C LEU A 115 15.68 -13.66 32.21
N SER A 116 16.38 -13.47 31.09
CA SER A 116 15.97 -13.96 29.77
C SER A 116 15.82 -15.48 29.75
N SER A 117 16.78 -16.19 30.35
CA SER A 117 16.73 -17.66 30.51
C SER A 117 15.55 -18.11 31.37
N LEU A 118 15.25 -17.40 32.47
CA LEU A 118 14.09 -17.69 33.32
C LEU A 118 12.78 -17.49 32.55
N GLN A 119 12.63 -16.37 31.83
CA GLN A 119 11.45 -16.09 31.01
C GLN A 119 11.25 -17.13 29.90
N ARG A 120 12.33 -17.56 29.23
CA ARG A 120 12.29 -18.66 28.25
C ARG A 120 11.74 -19.94 28.86
N LEU A 121 12.21 -20.30 30.05
CA LEU A 121 11.73 -21.49 30.74
C LEU A 121 10.26 -21.39 31.16
N GLU A 122 9.81 -20.20 31.57
CA GLU A 122 8.38 -19.94 31.83
C GLU A 122 7.52 -20.12 30.58
N ARG A 123 8.00 -19.70 29.40
CA ARG A 123 7.32 -19.95 28.12
C ARG A 123 7.26 -21.44 27.80
N LEU A 124 8.36 -22.17 27.95
CA LEU A 124 8.40 -23.64 27.77
C LEU A 124 7.41 -24.36 28.70
N LEU A 125 7.35 -23.98 29.98
CA LEU A 125 6.35 -24.49 30.93
C LEU A 125 4.92 -24.17 30.49
N SER A 126 4.66 -22.94 30.03
CA SER A 126 3.35 -22.54 29.52
C SER A 126 2.92 -23.38 28.30
N PHE A 127 3.83 -23.65 27.36
CA PHE A 127 3.54 -24.54 26.21
C PHE A 127 3.26 -25.97 26.67
N SER A 128 4.04 -26.48 27.61
CA SER A 128 3.80 -27.81 28.20
C SER A 128 2.43 -27.91 28.88
N HIS A 129 2.04 -26.91 29.67
CA HIS A 129 0.73 -26.87 30.33
C HIS A 129 -0.45 -26.80 29.35
N ARG A 130 -0.26 -26.15 28.20
CA ARG A 130 -1.27 -26.06 27.12
C ARG A 130 -1.23 -27.26 26.18
N ASN A 131 -0.30 -28.18 26.36
CA ASN A 131 0.00 -29.28 25.45
C ASN A 131 0.28 -28.80 24.00
N ASP A 132 0.89 -27.61 23.87
CA ASP A 132 1.30 -27.03 22.60
C ASP A 132 2.69 -27.56 22.23
N VAL A 133 2.71 -28.74 21.61
CA VAL A 133 3.94 -29.45 21.24
C VAL A 133 4.79 -28.61 20.26
N LEU A 134 4.16 -27.99 19.27
CA LEU A 134 4.86 -27.21 18.26
C LEU A 134 5.48 -25.94 18.84
N GLY A 135 4.72 -25.20 19.66
CA GLY A 135 5.23 -24.03 20.36
C GLY A 135 6.41 -24.37 21.26
N PHE A 136 6.33 -25.51 21.96
CA PHE A 136 7.43 -26.00 22.80
C PHE A 136 8.72 -26.24 22.01
N TYR A 137 8.66 -27.00 20.90
CA TYR A 137 9.86 -27.31 20.11
C TYR A 137 10.49 -26.07 19.49
N LYS A 138 9.67 -25.15 18.96
CA LYS A 138 10.16 -23.87 18.41
C LYS A 138 10.92 -23.02 19.42
N GLU A 139 10.50 -23.04 20.69
CA GLU A 139 11.19 -22.33 21.76
C GLU A 139 12.41 -23.13 22.25
N ALA A 140 12.31 -24.46 22.33
CA ALA A 140 13.33 -25.34 22.86
C ALA A 140 14.58 -25.45 21.96
N GLU A 141 14.37 -25.44 20.64
CA GLU A 141 15.43 -25.48 19.62
C GLU A 141 16.23 -24.17 19.54
N GLU A 142 15.71 -23.08 20.12
CA GLU A 142 16.31 -21.76 20.12
C GLU A 142 16.85 -21.44 21.53
N PRO A 143 18.11 -21.83 21.85
CA PRO A 143 18.69 -21.58 23.17
C PRO A 143 18.95 -20.09 23.46
N GLY A 144 18.98 -19.24 22.44
CA GLY A 144 19.32 -17.81 22.53
C GLY A 144 20.84 -17.57 22.66
N HIS A 145 21.27 -16.34 22.38
CA HIS A 145 22.65 -15.85 22.60
C HIS A 145 23.79 -16.68 21.95
N GLN A 146 23.51 -17.41 20.85
CA GLN A 146 24.54 -18.21 20.15
C GLN A 146 25.27 -17.42 19.08
N SER A 147 24.54 -16.75 18.19
CA SER A 147 25.10 -15.96 17.08
C SER A 147 25.36 -14.49 17.44
N TRP A 148 25.06 -14.08 18.68
CA TRP A 148 25.26 -12.72 19.16
C TRP A 148 25.53 -12.68 20.66
N SER A 149 26.21 -11.63 21.12
CA SER A 149 26.57 -11.42 22.53
C SER A 149 25.79 -10.25 23.12
N ALA A 150 25.20 -10.44 24.29
CA ALA A 150 24.55 -9.37 25.05
C ALA A 150 25.53 -8.27 25.52
N THR A 151 26.82 -8.56 25.55
CA THR A 151 27.85 -7.55 25.87
C THR A 151 28.01 -6.54 24.73
N ASP A 152 27.95 -7.04 23.49
CA ASP A 152 28.10 -6.26 22.26
C ASP A 152 26.77 -5.58 21.88
N PHE A 153 25.65 -6.26 22.11
CA PHE A 153 24.30 -5.76 21.87
C PHE A 153 23.42 -5.74 23.13
N PRO A 154 23.68 -4.87 24.13
CA PRO A 154 22.86 -4.78 25.33
C PRO A 154 21.40 -4.45 25.05
N ASP A 155 21.14 -3.62 24.04
CA ASP A 155 19.77 -3.22 23.65
C ASP A 155 18.97 -4.45 23.17
N TRP A 156 19.61 -5.44 22.54
CA TRP A 156 18.95 -6.67 22.09
C TRP A 156 18.52 -7.55 23.27
N LEU A 157 19.36 -7.64 24.32
CA LEU A 157 19.01 -8.32 25.56
C LEU A 157 17.82 -7.62 26.26
N LEU A 158 17.81 -6.29 26.29
CA LEU A 158 16.67 -5.54 26.83
C LEU A 158 15.40 -5.75 26.02
N ILE A 159 15.50 -5.82 24.69
CA ILE A 159 14.38 -6.17 23.80
C ILE A 159 13.83 -7.55 24.16
N GLU A 160 14.67 -8.57 24.33
CA GLU A 160 14.21 -9.92 24.73
C GLU A 160 13.43 -9.90 26.04
N ILE A 161 14.01 -9.27 27.06
CA ILE A 161 13.46 -9.25 28.42
C ILE A 161 12.13 -8.50 28.48
N GLU A 162 12.08 -7.30 27.90
CA GLU A 162 10.90 -6.44 27.92
C GLU A 162 9.74 -7.07 27.13
N ASN A 163 10.07 -7.76 26.04
CA ASN A 163 9.09 -8.31 25.13
C ASN A 163 8.76 -9.79 25.40
N ASN A 164 9.40 -10.38 26.41
CA ASN A 164 9.26 -11.78 26.81
C ASN A 164 9.38 -12.71 25.59
N LEU A 165 10.49 -12.60 24.85
CA LEU A 165 10.80 -13.40 23.67
C LEU A 165 12.26 -13.87 23.70
N THR A 166 12.58 -14.87 22.87
CA THR A 166 13.97 -15.25 22.54
C THR A 166 14.27 -14.86 21.10
N ILE A 167 15.37 -14.14 20.89
CA ILE A 167 15.88 -13.81 19.56
C ILE A 167 16.48 -15.08 18.96
N ARG A 168 15.94 -15.49 17.81
CA ARG A 168 16.39 -16.68 17.09
C ARG A 168 17.72 -16.44 16.40
N GLU A 169 18.47 -17.51 16.18
CA GLU A 169 19.77 -17.44 15.51
C GLU A 169 19.68 -16.74 14.15
N ILE A 170 18.72 -17.15 13.31
CA ILE A 170 18.49 -16.56 11.98
C ILE A 170 18.11 -15.08 12.03
N GLN A 171 17.37 -14.64 13.07
CA GLN A 171 16.98 -13.24 13.23
C GLN A 171 18.20 -12.37 13.54
N ALA A 172 19.10 -12.86 14.38
CA ALA A 172 20.35 -12.19 14.72
C ALA A 172 21.33 -12.15 13.54
N GLU A 173 21.49 -13.25 12.80
CA GLU A 173 22.34 -13.27 11.60
C GLU A 173 21.87 -12.26 10.55
N VAL A 174 20.56 -12.21 10.30
CA VAL A 174 19.98 -11.23 9.37
C VAL A 174 20.15 -9.80 9.88
N ALA A 175 19.93 -9.56 11.18
CA ALA A 175 20.13 -8.24 11.76
C ALA A 175 21.59 -7.76 11.60
N GLN A 176 22.57 -8.63 11.89
CA GLN A 176 23.99 -8.32 11.71
C GLN A 176 24.32 -8.00 10.25
N LYS A 177 23.80 -8.80 9.30
CA LYS A 177 23.98 -8.57 7.87
C LYS A 177 23.39 -7.23 7.40
N MET A 178 22.31 -6.77 8.02
CA MET A 178 21.70 -5.48 7.70
C MET A 178 22.42 -4.29 8.33
N ILE A 179 22.96 -4.47 9.53
CA ILE A 179 23.76 -3.46 10.21
C ILE A 179 25.04 -3.23 9.40
N GLN A 180 25.69 -4.32 8.99
CA GLN A 180 26.93 -4.33 8.22
C GLN A 180 26.78 -5.15 6.94
N PRO A 181 26.20 -4.56 5.87
CA PRO A 181 26.07 -5.24 4.58
C PRO A 181 27.43 -5.46 3.92
N ASP A 182 27.49 -6.45 3.03
CA ASP A 182 28.72 -6.79 2.30
C ASP A 182 29.23 -5.58 1.53
N HIS A 183 30.53 -5.30 1.67
CA HIS A 183 31.20 -4.18 1.02
C HIS A 183 30.60 -2.80 1.32
N GLY A 184 29.69 -2.69 2.31
CA GLY A 184 28.97 -1.45 2.59
C GLY A 184 27.96 -1.04 1.50
N GLU A 185 27.58 -1.97 0.62
CA GLU A 185 26.63 -1.70 -0.47
C GLU A 185 25.17 -1.75 0.01
N ASN A 186 24.29 -1.12 -0.76
CA ASN A 186 22.85 -1.20 -0.52
C ASN A 186 22.34 -2.63 -0.79
N ALA A 187 21.63 -3.20 0.18
CA ALA A 187 21.21 -4.60 0.13
C ALA A 187 19.77 -4.83 0.62
N VAL A 188 18.99 -5.63 -0.12
CA VAL A 188 17.71 -6.17 0.35
C VAL A 188 17.91 -7.64 0.71
N LEU A 189 17.31 -8.07 1.82
CA LEU A 189 17.26 -9.47 2.23
C LEU A 189 15.83 -9.99 2.17
N GLN A 190 15.67 -11.21 1.68
CA GLN A 190 14.43 -11.95 1.82
C GLN A 190 14.27 -12.42 3.26
N LEU A 191 13.08 -12.22 3.83
CA LEU A 191 12.73 -12.91 5.06
C LEU A 191 11.24 -13.25 5.03
N ASN A 192 10.92 -14.47 5.47
CA ASN A 192 9.57 -15.00 5.40
C ASN A 192 8.58 -14.15 6.19
N MET A 193 7.32 -14.14 5.74
CA MET A 193 6.25 -13.50 6.50
C MET A 193 6.01 -14.26 7.80
N GLY A 194 5.91 -13.53 8.91
CA GLY A 194 5.71 -14.12 10.25
C GLY A 194 6.98 -14.61 10.96
N GLU A 195 8.16 -14.42 10.38
CA GLU A 195 9.45 -14.70 11.04
C GLU A 195 9.95 -13.55 11.94
N GLY A 196 9.11 -12.54 12.20
CA GLY A 196 9.42 -11.45 13.12
C GLY A 196 10.22 -10.28 12.51
N LYS A 197 10.14 -10.05 11.20
CA LYS A 197 10.76 -8.90 10.50
C LYS A 197 10.59 -7.58 11.25
N SER A 198 9.35 -7.07 11.30
CA SER A 198 9.07 -5.76 11.90
C SER A 198 8.98 -5.80 13.42
N SER A 199 8.67 -6.96 14.01
CA SER A 199 8.46 -7.08 15.46
C SER A 199 9.71 -7.42 16.26
N VAL A 200 10.77 -7.94 15.62
CA VAL A 200 12.03 -8.36 16.26
C VAL A 200 13.23 -7.76 15.53
N ILE A 201 13.40 -8.05 14.24
CA ILE A 201 14.62 -7.69 13.50
C ILE A 201 14.73 -6.17 13.29
N VAL A 202 13.65 -5.50 12.89
CA VAL A 202 13.64 -4.03 12.75
C VAL A 202 14.03 -3.35 14.07
N PRO A 203 13.40 -3.63 15.24
CA PRO A 203 13.87 -3.12 16.53
C PRO A 203 15.37 -3.34 16.78
N MET A 204 15.88 -4.56 16.54
CA MET A 204 17.29 -4.90 16.72
C MET A 204 18.22 -4.06 15.82
N VAL A 205 17.91 -3.97 14.53
CA VAL A 205 18.69 -3.21 13.55
C VAL A 205 18.62 -1.71 13.86
N MET A 206 17.44 -1.17 14.15
CA MET A 206 17.27 0.27 14.40
C MET A 206 17.98 0.74 15.66
N THR A 207 17.99 -0.07 16.73
CA THR A 207 18.74 0.25 17.96
C THR A 207 20.25 0.23 17.75
N ALA A 208 20.75 -0.70 16.93
CA ALA A 208 22.17 -0.80 16.60
C ALA A 208 22.64 0.33 15.65
N LEU A 209 21.82 0.71 14.67
CA LEU A 209 22.15 1.78 13.71
C LEU A 209 22.03 3.18 14.32
N SER A 210 21.15 3.36 15.32
CA SER A 210 20.99 4.63 16.03
C SER A 210 22.04 4.72 17.16
N ASP A 211 23.30 4.95 16.80
CA ASP A 211 24.45 4.85 17.71
C ASP A 211 24.94 6.20 18.25
N GLY A 212 24.30 7.30 17.89
CA GLY A 212 24.70 8.66 18.28
C GLY A 212 25.60 9.36 17.26
N LYS A 213 26.19 8.60 16.34
CA LYS A 213 26.90 9.10 15.16
C LYS A 213 26.00 9.04 13.93
N ASN A 214 25.25 7.96 13.79
CA ASN A 214 24.25 7.77 12.75
C ASN A 214 22.85 7.90 13.34
N LEU A 215 21.92 8.32 12.48
CA LEU A 215 20.50 8.34 12.78
C LEU A 215 19.83 7.17 12.08
N GLY A 216 19.30 6.20 12.84
CA GLY A 216 18.52 5.13 12.23
C GLY A 216 17.20 5.67 11.70
N ARG A 217 16.98 5.56 10.39
CA ARG A 217 15.73 5.96 9.74
C ARG A 217 15.04 4.79 9.06
N LEU A 218 13.88 4.42 9.59
CA LEU A 218 13.01 3.37 9.06
C LEU A 218 12.02 3.98 8.06
N VAL A 219 12.03 3.47 6.83
CA VAL A 219 11.10 3.85 5.77
C VAL A 219 10.04 2.76 5.66
N VAL A 220 8.76 3.16 5.77
CA VAL A 220 7.61 2.25 5.73
C VAL A 220 6.57 2.70 4.73
N LEU A 221 5.69 1.79 4.32
CA LEU A 221 4.50 2.13 3.54
C LEU A 221 3.48 2.89 4.42
N LYS A 222 2.71 3.81 3.83
CA LYS A 222 1.67 4.58 4.55
C LYS A 222 0.72 3.71 5.38
N PRO A 223 0.16 2.59 4.86
CA PRO A 223 -0.76 1.75 5.63
C PRO A 223 -0.11 1.10 6.86
N LEU A 224 1.22 0.97 6.88
CA LEU A 224 1.97 0.37 7.98
C LEU A 224 2.46 1.42 8.98
N LEU A 225 2.38 2.71 8.68
CA LEU A 225 2.98 3.76 9.48
C LEU A 225 2.52 3.72 10.93
N LYS A 226 1.20 3.72 11.15
CA LYS A 226 0.63 3.74 12.49
C LYS A 226 0.96 2.47 13.28
N GLN A 227 0.76 1.31 12.65
CA GLN A 227 1.11 0.03 13.25
C GLN A 227 2.59 -0.05 13.64
N THR A 228 3.49 0.43 12.77
CA THR A 228 4.93 0.46 13.05
C THR A 228 5.27 1.42 14.17
N LEU A 229 4.66 2.60 14.22
CA LEU A 229 4.88 3.55 15.33
C LEU A 229 4.45 2.97 16.67
N ASP A 230 3.26 2.36 16.73
CA ASP A 230 2.74 1.73 17.95
C ASP A 230 3.62 0.53 18.36
N LEU A 231 4.00 -0.31 17.39
CA LEU A 231 4.88 -1.45 17.62
C LEU A 231 6.25 -1.03 18.14
N LEU A 232 6.94 -0.11 17.48
CA LEU A 232 8.25 0.36 17.94
C LEU A 232 8.17 1.04 19.31
N SER A 233 7.12 1.84 19.55
CA SER A 233 6.90 2.48 20.85
C SER A 233 6.70 1.44 21.95
N GLN A 234 5.93 0.38 21.68
CA GLN A 234 5.74 -0.73 22.61
C GLN A 234 7.04 -1.53 22.83
N ARG A 235 7.81 -1.79 21.77
CA ARG A 235 9.00 -2.67 21.83
C ARG A 235 10.23 -1.97 22.41
N LEU A 236 10.33 -0.66 22.25
CA LEU A 236 11.55 0.11 22.53
C LEU A 236 11.37 1.25 23.53
N GLY A 237 10.13 1.59 23.90
CA GLY A 237 9.82 2.76 24.73
C GLY A 237 10.01 2.56 26.24
N GLY A 238 10.19 1.33 26.75
CA GLY A 238 10.39 1.08 28.18
C GLY A 238 11.85 0.86 28.55
N LEU A 239 12.29 -0.38 28.76
CA LEU A 239 13.65 -0.67 29.26
C LEU A 239 14.76 -0.20 28.30
N VAL A 240 14.53 -0.34 26.99
CA VAL A 240 15.50 0.10 25.96
C VAL A 240 15.61 1.63 25.91
N ASP A 241 14.52 2.33 26.28
CA ASP A 241 14.37 3.79 26.31
C ASP A 241 14.82 4.49 25.02
N ARG A 242 14.23 4.07 23.89
CA ARG A 242 14.43 4.72 22.59
C ARG A 242 13.17 5.48 22.19
N ARG A 243 13.34 6.78 21.98
CA ARG A 243 12.26 7.63 21.46
C ARG A 243 12.07 7.37 19.96
N ILE A 244 10.82 7.17 19.57
CA ILE A 244 10.40 7.06 18.16
C ILE A 244 9.94 8.43 17.68
N PHE A 245 10.49 8.91 16.57
CA PHE A 245 10.19 10.20 15.98
C PHE A 245 9.62 10.03 14.57
N HIS A 246 8.52 10.70 14.28
CA HIS A 246 7.94 10.76 12.94
C HIS A 246 7.97 12.21 12.45
N ALA A 247 8.60 12.43 11.30
CA ALA A 247 8.72 13.75 10.66
C ALA A 247 7.92 13.77 9.34
N PRO A 248 6.61 14.08 9.38
CA PRO A 248 5.82 14.20 8.16
C PRO A 248 6.26 15.40 7.34
N PHE A 249 6.30 15.23 6.02
CA PHE A 249 6.64 16.33 5.11
C PHE A 249 5.89 16.21 3.78
N THR A 250 5.24 17.29 3.36
CA THR A 250 4.43 17.41 2.14
C THR A 250 4.74 18.73 1.45
N ARG A 251 4.33 18.87 0.18
CA ARG A 251 4.48 20.12 -0.58
C ARG A 251 3.82 21.33 0.11
N GLU A 252 2.75 21.08 0.86
CA GLU A 252 1.95 22.11 1.52
C GLU A 252 2.65 22.70 2.75
N ASN A 253 3.67 22.00 3.28
CA ASN A 253 4.48 22.53 4.36
C ASN A 253 5.24 23.77 3.87
N ARG A 254 4.80 24.93 4.34
CA ARG A 254 5.51 26.19 4.18
C ARG A 254 6.60 26.18 5.25
N LEU A 255 7.85 25.99 4.82
CA LEU A 255 9.02 26.18 5.66
C LEU A 255 9.60 27.55 5.37
N ASP A 256 9.84 28.33 6.41
CA ASP A 256 10.79 29.45 6.38
C ASP A 256 12.18 29.03 6.93
N GLU A 257 13.13 29.95 6.92
CA GLU A 257 14.50 29.72 7.40
C GLU A 257 14.54 29.33 8.89
N THR A 258 13.60 29.84 9.69
CA THR A 258 13.50 29.55 11.13
C THR A 258 12.98 28.14 11.35
N GLU A 259 11.90 27.76 10.67
CA GLU A 259 11.30 26.43 10.74
C GLU A 259 12.26 25.36 10.21
N LEU A 260 13.02 25.66 9.15
CA LEU A 260 14.05 24.76 8.63
C LEU A 260 15.20 24.58 9.63
N SER A 261 15.65 25.67 10.27
CA SER A 261 16.66 25.63 11.32
C SER A 261 16.19 24.81 12.53
N GLN A 262 14.93 24.96 12.92
CA GLN A 262 14.32 24.15 13.98
C GLN A 262 14.25 22.69 13.56
N LEU A 263 13.82 22.37 12.33
CA LEU A 263 13.76 21.00 11.83
C LEU A 263 15.14 20.33 11.87
N ARG A 264 16.18 21.05 11.43
CA ARG A 264 17.57 20.59 11.55
C ARG A 264 17.96 20.32 13.00
N ALA A 265 17.70 21.26 13.90
CA ALA A 265 18.00 21.11 15.33
C ALA A 265 17.28 19.90 15.95
N HIS A 266 16.04 19.60 15.52
CA HIS A 266 15.31 18.41 15.94
C HIS A 266 15.99 17.12 15.46
N PHE A 267 16.43 17.04 14.21
CA PHE A 267 17.16 15.87 13.73
C PHE A 267 18.52 15.70 14.41
N GLU A 268 19.27 16.78 14.63
CA GLU A 268 20.54 16.75 15.37
C GLU A 268 20.36 16.35 16.83
N LYS A 269 19.25 16.77 17.47
CA LYS A 269 18.87 16.28 18.80
C LYS A 269 18.50 14.80 18.75
N CYS A 270 17.73 14.36 17.76
CA CYS A 270 17.37 12.95 17.59
C CYS A 270 18.61 12.07 17.41
N GLN A 271 19.60 12.52 16.65
CA GLN A 271 20.88 11.83 16.49
C GLN A 271 21.59 11.69 17.84
N ARG A 272 21.74 12.78 18.61
CA ARG A 272 22.41 12.77 19.92
C ARG A 272 21.68 11.92 20.97
N ASP A 273 20.35 12.04 21.00
CA ASP A 273 19.47 11.26 21.87
C ASP A 273 19.31 9.80 21.37
N GLN A 274 19.96 9.45 20.26
CA GLN A 274 19.92 8.13 19.63
C GLN A 274 18.48 7.65 19.36
N CYS A 275 17.62 8.57 18.93
CA CYS A 275 16.23 8.30 18.56
C CYS A 275 16.15 7.51 17.25
N ILE A 276 15.01 6.86 17.04
CA ILE A 276 14.69 6.18 15.78
C ILE A 276 13.71 7.05 15.00
N VAL A 277 14.02 7.34 13.74
CA VAL A 277 13.11 8.08 12.85
C VAL A 277 12.30 7.10 12.03
N VAL A 278 10.98 7.30 11.97
CA VAL A 278 10.09 6.60 11.04
C VAL A 278 9.61 7.61 10.00
N THR A 279 9.65 7.25 8.72
CA THR A 279 9.23 8.13 7.64
C THR A 279 8.54 7.37 6.50
N LEU A 280 7.91 8.13 5.60
CA LEU A 280 7.34 7.62 4.36
C LEU A 280 8.24 7.99 3.18
N PRO A 281 8.30 7.14 2.13
CA PRO A 281 8.93 7.48 0.85
C PRO A 281 8.52 8.86 0.32
N GLU A 282 7.23 9.17 0.44
CA GLU A 282 6.62 10.44 0.01
C GLU A 282 7.24 11.65 0.69
N HIS A 283 7.52 11.55 1.98
CA HIS A 283 8.06 12.66 2.76
C HIS A 283 9.49 12.99 2.33
N MET A 284 10.31 11.95 2.12
CA MET A 284 11.70 12.10 1.64
C MET A 284 11.75 12.75 0.26
N MET A 285 10.96 12.22 -0.67
CA MET A 285 10.86 12.71 -2.04
C MET A 285 10.29 14.13 -2.11
N SER A 286 9.25 14.41 -1.31
CA SER A 286 8.64 15.73 -1.19
C SER A 286 9.64 16.78 -0.71
N PHE A 287 10.43 16.47 0.32
CA PHE A 287 11.45 17.37 0.86
C PHE A 287 12.51 17.71 -0.18
N ARG A 288 12.98 16.70 -0.90
CA ARG A 288 13.92 16.83 -2.02
C ARG A 288 13.37 17.69 -3.15
N LEU A 289 12.12 17.47 -3.58
CA LEU A 289 11.51 18.27 -4.64
C LEU A 289 11.29 19.73 -4.20
N MET A 290 10.86 19.95 -2.96
CA MET A 290 10.67 21.30 -2.41
C MET A 290 11.97 22.12 -2.42
N GLY A 291 13.09 21.52 -1.99
CA GLY A 291 14.40 22.19 -2.05
C GLY A 291 14.76 22.64 -3.46
N ARG A 292 14.45 21.83 -4.49
CA ARG A 292 14.72 22.15 -5.90
C ARG A 292 13.73 23.15 -6.48
N GLU A 293 12.45 23.06 -6.15
CA GLU A 293 11.42 24.03 -6.54
C GLU A 293 11.78 25.44 -6.05
N ARG A 294 12.26 25.54 -4.80
CA ARG A 294 12.64 26.82 -4.19
C ARG A 294 13.86 27.48 -4.83
N LEU A 295 14.69 26.77 -5.61
CA LEU A 295 15.83 27.38 -6.30
C LEU A 295 15.41 28.53 -7.23
N GLN A 296 14.19 28.48 -7.78
CA GLN A 296 13.68 29.53 -8.67
C GLN A 296 13.11 30.74 -7.93
N THR A 297 12.64 30.57 -6.69
CA THR A 297 11.86 31.59 -5.97
C THR A 297 12.57 32.12 -4.72
N GLN A 298 13.28 31.27 -3.98
CA GLN A 298 13.98 31.57 -2.73
C GLN A 298 15.32 30.78 -2.66
N PRO A 299 16.37 31.23 -3.39
CA PRO A 299 17.61 30.46 -3.53
C PRO A 299 18.35 30.19 -2.21
N GLN A 300 18.32 31.12 -1.25
CA GLN A 300 19.00 30.96 0.05
C GLN A 300 18.37 29.81 0.84
N LEU A 301 17.07 29.88 1.10
CA LEU A 301 16.31 28.79 1.73
C LEU A 301 16.47 27.46 0.98
N ALA A 302 16.44 27.49 -0.36
CA ALA A 302 16.64 26.29 -1.17
C ALA A 302 17.99 25.61 -0.90
N TRP A 303 19.07 26.38 -0.82
CA TRP A 303 20.39 25.85 -0.49
C TRP A 303 20.47 25.27 0.91
N GLU A 304 19.79 25.87 1.88
CA GLU A 304 19.69 25.32 3.23
C GLU A 304 18.90 24.00 3.26
N MET A 305 17.79 23.91 2.51
CA MET A 305 17.00 22.68 2.40
C MET A 305 17.82 21.56 1.76
N VAL A 306 18.50 21.85 0.64
CA VAL A 306 19.42 20.90 -0.01
C VAL A 306 20.58 20.54 0.92
N GLY A 307 21.07 21.49 1.71
CA GLY A 307 22.08 21.26 2.74
C GLY A 307 21.61 20.28 3.82
N LEU A 308 20.37 20.44 4.32
CA LEU A 308 19.76 19.53 5.28
C LEU A 308 19.51 18.15 4.67
N GLU A 309 19.03 18.07 3.42
CA GLU A 309 18.86 16.81 2.69
C GLU A 309 20.21 16.06 2.59
N ARG A 310 21.28 16.77 2.21
CA ARG A 310 22.62 16.18 2.10
C ARG A 310 23.14 15.72 3.46
N TRP A 311 22.95 16.52 4.51
CA TRP A 311 23.32 16.12 5.87
C TRP A 311 22.58 14.86 6.29
N LEU A 312 21.26 14.79 6.07
CA LEU A 312 20.47 13.59 6.31
C LEU A 312 20.98 12.39 5.51
N GLY A 313 21.37 12.56 4.24
CA GLY A 313 21.94 11.50 3.42
C GLY A 313 23.25 10.93 3.96
N VAL A 314 24.09 11.77 4.59
CA VAL A 314 25.38 11.36 5.19
C VAL A 314 25.20 10.78 6.60
N THR A 315 24.20 11.25 7.35
CA THR A 315 23.99 10.89 8.76
C THR A 315 22.99 9.75 8.95
N CYS A 316 22.01 9.58 8.06
CA CYS A 316 21.01 8.52 8.21
C CYS A 316 21.52 7.18 7.72
N ARG A 317 21.26 6.12 8.49
CA ARG A 317 21.28 4.74 7.99
C ARG A 317 19.85 4.29 7.76
N ASP A 318 19.51 4.13 6.48
CA ASP A 318 18.15 3.86 6.04
C ASP A 318 17.85 2.36 6.05
N VAL A 319 16.72 1.99 6.66
CA VAL A 319 16.17 0.64 6.65
C VAL A 319 14.79 0.68 5.99
N LEU A 320 14.54 -0.20 5.02
CA LEU A 320 13.28 -0.28 4.30
C LEU A 320 12.48 -1.52 4.75
N ASP A 321 11.25 -1.33 5.24
CA ASP A 321 10.31 -2.44 5.53
C ASP A 321 9.31 -2.57 4.36
N GLU A 322 9.25 -3.75 3.74
CA GLU A 322 8.58 -4.00 2.45
C GLU A 322 9.27 -3.25 1.28
N SER A 323 10.58 -3.45 1.13
CA SER A 323 11.46 -2.82 0.13
C SER A 323 10.92 -2.91 -1.29
N ASP A 324 10.31 -4.03 -1.67
CA ASP A 324 9.80 -4.26 -3.00
C ASP A 324 8.59 -3.39 -3.36
N ALA A 325 7.74 -3.07 -2.38
CA ALA A 325 6.66 -2.10 -2.53
C ALA A 325 7.17 -0.65 -2.47
N ILE A 326 8.10 -0.37 -1.55
CA ILE A 326 8.68 0.97 -1.38
C ILE A 326 9.42 1.40 -2.64
N LEU A 327 10.12 0.47 -3.29
CA LEU A 327 10.97 0.70 -4.46
C LEU A 327 10.28 0.40 -5.80
N ASP A 328 8.95 0.30 -5.82
CA ASP A 328 8.19 0.04 -7.04
C ASP A 328 8.45 1.14 -8.09
N PRO A 329 8.90 0.80 -9.31
CA PRO A 329 9.25 1.79 -10.34
C PRO A 329 8.06 2.64 -10.80
N ARG A 330 6.83 2.23 -10.51
CA ARG A 330 5.62 2.99 -10.84
C ARG A 330 5.35 4.12 -9.85
N PHE A 331 6.04 4.13 -8.71
CA PHE A 331 5.88 5.14 -7.70
C PHE A 331 6.73 6.37 -8.00
N GLN A 332 6.06 7.44 -8.43
CA GLN A 332 6.66 8.72 -8.82
C GLN A 332 5.92 9.87 -8.14
N LEU A 333 6.66 10.87 -7.67
CA LEU A 333 6.15 12.15 -7.19
C LEU A 333 6.49 13.24 -8.20
N VAL A 334 5.52 14.08 -8.55
CA VAL A 334 5.66 15.12 -9.58
C VAL A 334 5.14 16.45 -9.05
N TYR A 335 5.96 17.50 -9.10
CA TYR A 335 5.60 18.88 -8.77
C TYR A 335 5.44 19.71 -10.04
N SER A 336 4.28 20.32 -10.18
CA SER A 336 3.98 21.32 -11.19
C SER A 336 4.72 22.64 -10.93
N MET A 337 5.40 23.19 -11.94
CA MET A 337 6.20 24.41 -11.81
C MET A 337 5.66 25.54 -12.69
N GLY A 338 5.70 26.77 -12.18
CA GLY A 338 5.27 27.97 -12.87
C GLY A 338 3.79 28.33 -12.64
N THR A 339 3.30 29.33 -13.37
CA THR A 339 1.89 29.75 -13.28
C THR A 339 0.98 28.78 -14.02
N GLN A 340 -0.18 28.51 -13.44
CA GLN A 340 -1.24 27.77 -14.11
C GLN A 340 -1.61 28.46 -15.42
N ARG A 341 -1.64 27.69 -16.50
CA ARG A 341 -2.12 28.11 -17.81
C ARG A 341 -3.32 27.27 -18.17
N ILE A 342 -4.16 27.82 -19.03
CA ILE A 342 -5.28 27.05 -19.53
C ILE A 342 -4.77 26.01 -20.52
N MET A 343 -5.36 24.81 -20.50
CA MET A 343 -4.89 23.68 -21.29
C MET A 343 -4.97 23.98 -22.79
N ASP A 344 -3.93 23.60 -23.54
CA ASP A 344 -3.92 23.81 -24.98
C ASP A 344 -5.06 23.04 -25.68
N GLY A 345 -5.70 23.65 -26.67
CA GLY A 345 -6.75 23.04 -27.50
C GLY A 345 -8.15 23.04 -26.88
N GLN A 346 -8.39 23.82 -25.83
CA GLN A 346 -9.72 24.00 -25.25
C GLN A 346 -10.67 24.86 -26.12
N PRO A 347 -12.00 24.62 -26.05
CA PRO A 347 -12.66 23.52 -25.32
C PRO A 347 -12.64 22.18 -26.07
N GLU A 348 -12.21 22.17 -27.34
CA GLU A 348 -12.29 21.00 -28.22
C GLU A 348 -11.57 19.78 -27.63
N ARG A 349 -10.54 19.98 -26.82
CA ARG A 349 -9.75 18.90 -26.23
C ARG A 349 -10.57 17.92 -25.39
N TRP A 350 -11.42 18.41 -24.49
CA TRP A 350 -12.29 17.53 -23.70
C TRP A 350 -13.55 17.14 -24.46
N VAL A 351 -14.13 18.03 -25.26
CA VAL A 351 -15.33 17.74 -26.06
C VAL A 351 -15.08 16.62 -27.08
N ILE A 352 -13.96 16.68 -27.82
CA ILE A 352 -13.59 15.61 -28.75
C ILE A 352 -13.29 14.32 -28.00
N THR A 353 -12.63 14.39 -26.84
CA THR A 353 -12.38 13.20 -26.00
C THR A 353 -13.69 12.54 -25.56
N GLN A 354 -14.68 13.30 -25.09
CA GLN A 354 -16.01 12.80 -24.71
C GLN A 354 -16.74 12.12 -25.87
N ARG A 355 -16.64 12.68 -27.09
CA ARG A 355 -17.22 12.11 -28.32
C ARG A 355 -16.51 10.83 -28.77
N VAL A 356 -15.18 10.79 -28.69
CA VAL A 356 -14.40 9.59 -28.98
C VAL A 356 -14.71 8.47 -27.98
N LEU A 357 -14.91 8.79 -26.70
CA LEU A 357 -15.35 7.82 -25.70
C LEU A 357 -16.73 7.23 -26.04
N ALA A 358 -17.66 8.05 -26.56
CA ALA A 358 -18.96 7.57 -27.02
C ALA A 358 -18.82 6.59 -28.20
N LEU A 359 -17.99 6.92 -29.20
CA LEU A 359 -17.70 6.02 -30.33
C LEU A 359 -17.06 4.72 -29.84
N PHE A 360 -16.08 4.80 -28.95
CA PHE A 360 -15.40 3.64 -28.37
C PHE A 360 -16.37 2.70 -27.66
N ALA A 361 -17.26 3.24 -26.82
CA ALA A 361 -18.27 2.46 -26.11
C ALA A 361 -19.28 1.80 -27.06
N ARG A 362 -19.70 2.51 -28.11
CA ARG A 362 -20.61 1.98 -29.13
C ARG A 362 -19.97 0.84 -29.90
N GLU A 363 -18.73 0.98 -30.36
CA GLU A 363 -18.04 -0.09 -31.10
C GLU A 363 -17.72 -1.30 -30.22
N ALA A 364 -17.40 -1.09 -28.93
CA ALA A 364 -17.27 -2.19 -27.97
C ALA A 364 -18.60 -2.94 -27.77
N SER A 365 -19.71 -2.21 -27.62
CA SER A 365 -21.06 -2.79 -27.50
C SER A 365 -21.46 -3.58 -28.74
N ARG A 366 -21.11 -3.05 -29.92
CA ARG A 366 -21.35 -3.70 -31.21
C ARG A 366 -20.59 -5.02 -31.32
N LEU A 367 -19.30 -5.04 -30.95
CA LEU A 367 -18.50 -6.27 -30.94
C LEU A 367 -19.09 -7.35 -30.02
N GLN A 368 -19.52 -6.97 -28.81
CA GLN A 368 -20.21 -7.92 -27.91
C GLN A 368 -21.48 -8.48 -28.55
N THR A 369 -22.27 -7.62 -29.21
CA THR A 369 -23.52 -8.02 -29.89
C THR A 369 -23.24 -8.92 -31.11
N GLU A 370 -22.11 -8.74 -31.77
CA GLU A 370 -21.60 -9.60 -32.85
C GLU A 370 -21.05 -10.97 -32.33
N GLY A 371 -21.11 -11.22 -31.01
CA GLY A 371 -20.74 -12.50 -30.40
C GLY A 371 -19.29 -12.59 -29.92
N CYS A 372 -18.55 -11.48 -29.92
CA CYS A 372 -17.20 -11.42 -29.36
C CYS A 372 -17.23 -11.70 -27.85
N ARG A 373 -16.40 -12.63 -27.38
CA ARG A 373 -16.26 -12.99 -25.95
C ARG A 373 -15.03 -12.38 -25.29
N ASP A 374 -14.28 -11.56 -26.03
CA ASP A 374 -13.03 -10.95 -25.55
C ASP A 374 -13.26 -9.60 -24.84
N VAL A 375 -14.48 -9.06 -24.93
CA VAL A 375 -14.90 -7.81 -24.27
C VAL A 375 -16.27 -8.01 -23.64
N GLU A 376 -16.41 -7.53 -22.40
CA GLU A 376 -17.67 -7.46 -21.68
C GLU A 376 -18.08 -5.98 -21.51
N VAL A 377 -19.31 -5.67 -21.84
CA VAL A 377 -19.90 -4.32 -21.81
C VAL A 377 -21.17 -4.39 -20.98
N ASP A 378 -21.15 -3.70 -19.84
CA ASP A 378 -22.22 -3.75 -18.84
C ASP A 378 -22.68 -2.34 -18.44
N LEU A 379 -23.96 -2.04 -18.68
CA LEU A 379 -24.54 -0.72 -18.39
C LEU A 379 -24.80 -0.51 -16.90
N ARG A 380 -25.19 -1.56 -16.16
CA ARG A 380 -25.52 -1.47 -14.72
C ARG A 380 -26.41 -0.26 -14.35
N GLY A 381 -27.42 0.05 -15.17
CA GLY A 381 -28.33 1.18 -14.97
C GLY A 381 -27.74 2.56 -15.30
N ARG A 382 -26.56 2.63 -15.93
CA ARG A 382 -25.89 3.85 -16.40
C ARG A 382 -26.10 4.01 -17.91
N SER A 383 -25.95 5.24 -18.43
CA SER A 383 -25.98 5.49 -19.87
C SER A 383 -24.66 5.16 -20.58
N PHE A 384 -23.53 5.30 -19.89
CA PHE A 384 -22.21 4.88 -20.38
C PHE A 384 -21.81 3.54 -19.73
N PRO A 385 -21.42 2.52 -20.51
CA PRO A 385 -21.15 1.20 -19.98
C PRO A 385 -19.77 1.09 -19.32
N ILE A 386 -19.66 0.17 -18.36
CA ILE A 386 -18.37 -0.33 -17.90
C ILE A 386 -17.88 -1.35 -18.93
N ILE A 387 -16.71 -1.08 -19.51
CA ILE A 387 -16.08 -1.93 -20.53
C ILE A 387 -14.93 -2.70 -19.88
N THR A 388 -15.04 -4.03 -19.87
CA THR A 388 -14.03 -4.94 -19.31
C THR A 388 -13.40 -5.75 -20.43
N PHE A 389 -12.09 -5.69 -20.56
CA PHE A 389 -11.31 -6.49 -21.51
C PHE A 389 -10.99 -7.85 -20.89
N LEU A 390 -11.52 -8.91 -21.49
CA LEU A 390 -11.20 -10.30 -21.13
C LEU A 390 -9.95 -10.78 -21.86
N ASN A 391 -9.75 -10.31 -23.10
CA ASN A 391 -8.50 -10.44 -23.84
C ASN A 391 -8.02 -9.03 -24.30
N PRO A 392 -6.84 -8.56 -23.86
CA PRO A 392 -6.31 -7.24 -24.25
C PRO A 392 -6.13 -7.04 -25.77
N ASP A 393 -5.93 -8.13 -26.53
CA ASP A 393 -5.62 -8.07 -27.96
C ASP A 393 -6.79 -7.57 -28.83
N ILE A 394 -8.01 -7.53 -28.30
CA ILE A 394 -9.18 -6.94 -29.00
C ILE A 394 -9.15 -5.41 -29.00
N GLY A 395 -8.35 -4.78 -28.13
CA GLY A 395 -8.24 -3.33 -28.02
C GLY A 395 -7.93 -2.61 -29.33
N PRO A 396 -6.86 -3.00 -30.05
CA PRO A 396 -6.56 -2.46 -31.38
C PRO A 396 -7.71 -2.59 -32.38
N THR A 397 -8.48 -3.69 -32.36
CA THR A 397 -9.64 -3.86 -33.24
C THR A 397 -10.76 -2.86 -32.94
N ILE A 398 -11.00 -2.54 -31.67
CA ILE A 398 -11.97 -1.50 -31.29
C ILE A 398 -11.49 -0.13 -31.79
N LEU A 399 -10.20 0.19 -31.58
CA LEU A 399 -9.62 1.45 -32.05
C LEU A 399 -9.71 1.60 -33.57
N ASP A 400 -9.47 0.53 -34.32
CA ASP A 400 -9.60 0.51 -35.78
C ASP A 400 -11.04 0.83 -36.22
N ARG A 401 -12.04 0.23 -35.57
CA ARG A 401 -13.45 0.55 -35.85
C ARG A 401 -13.79 1.99 -35.50
N VAL A 402 -13.22 2.55 -34.42
CA VAL A 402 -13.38 3.97 -34.09
C VAL A 402 -12.78 4.86 -35.18
N VAL A 403 -11.59 4.51 -35.71
CA VAL A 403 -10.96 5.22 -36.83
C VAL A 403 -11.82 5.16 -38.09
N ASP A 404 -12.41 4.00 -38.40
CA ASP A 404 -13.34 3.85 -39.54
C ASP A 404 -14.58 4.76 -39.40
N GLU A 405 -15.11 4.90 -38.18
CA GLU A 405 -16.23 5.81 -37.90
C GLU A 405 -15.83 7.28 -38.05
N ILE A 406 -14.61 7.64 -37.64
CA ILE A 406 -14.06 8.99 -37.87
C ILE A 406 -13.93 9.24 -39.38
N GLN A 407 -13.43 8.26 -40.14
CA GLN A 407 -13.31 8.36 -41.61
C GLN A 407 -14.68 8.54 -42.29
N ARG A 408 -15.74 7.92 -41.76
CA ARG A 408 -17.12 8.07 -42.24
C ARG A 408 -17.75 9.43 -41.90
N GLY A 409 -17.09 10.25 -41.08
CA GLY A 409 -17.57 11.56 -40.66
C GLY A 409 -18.49 11.53 -39.43
N ASN A 410 -18.47 10.44 -38.66
CA ASN A 410 -19.35 10.27 -37.49
C ASN A 410 -18.79 10.90 -36.21
N LEU A 411 -17.61 11.53 -36.26
CA LEU A 411 -17.06 12.32 -35.16
C LEU A 411 -17.46 13.80 -35.32
N LEU A 412 -18.48 14.22 -34.58
CA LEU A 412 -18.89 15.62 -34.52
C LEU A 412 -17.72 16.52 -34.10
N GLY A 413 -17.55 17.66 -34.77
CA GLY A 413 -16.43 18.58 -34.55
C GLY A 413 -15.20 18.34 -35.45
N LEU A 414 -15.17 17.24 -36.22
CA LEU A 414 -14.16 17.01 -37.26
C LEU A 414 -14.84 16.75 -38.60
N SER A 415 -14.71 17.69 -39.54
CA SER A 415 -15.22 17.52 -40.90
C SER A 415 -14.08 17.39 -41.90
N LEU A 416 -13.96 16.23 -42.52
CA LEU A 416 -13.00 15.94 -43.59
C LEU A 416 -13.63 15.99 -44.99
N SER A 417 -14.88 16.47 -45.11
CA SER A 417 -15.65 16.45 -46.37
C SER A 417 -15.02 17.31 -47.47
N HIS A 418 -14.27 18.35 -47.10
CA HIS A 418 -13.56 19.23 -48.03
C HIS A 418 -12.24 18.63 -48.55
N CYS A 419 -11.68 17.65 -47.84
CA CYS A 419 -10.37 17.07 -48.17
C CYS A 419 -10.45 16.11 -49.37
N THR A 420 -9.36 16.05 -50.13
CA THR A 420 -9.16 15.03 -51.18
C THR A 420 -9.05 13.63 -50.58
N ALA A 421 -9.27 12.59 -51.40
CA ALA A 421 -9.18 11.20 -50.94
C ALA A 421 -7.78 10.86 -50.39
N SER A 422 -6.71 11.40 -50.99
CA SER A 422 -5.34 11.21 -50.51
C SER A 422 -5.10 11.85 -49.15
N VAL A 423 -5.59 13.07 -48.93
CA VAL A 423 -5.50 13.75 -47.62
C VAL A 423 -6.29 12.98 -46.57
N ARG A 424 -7.50 12.50 -46.88
CA ARG A 424 -8.29 11.69 -45.93
C ARG A 424 -7.58 10.40 -45.53
N GLN A 425 -7.00 9.69 -46.48
CA GLN A 425 -6.21 8.47 -46.21
C GLN A 425 -4.98 8.78 -45.36
N ALA A 426 -4.29 9.89 -45.65
CA ALA A 426 -3.15 10.35 -44.85
C ALA A 426 -3.55 10.71 -43.42
N VAL A 427 -4.69 11.37 -43.21
CA VAL A 427 -5.24 11.66 -41.88
C VAL A 427 -5.55 10.38 -41.11
N VAL A 428 -6.19 9.39 -41.76
CA VAL A 428 -6.50 8.09 -41.15
C VAL A 428 -5.24 7.37 -40.71
N ALA A 429 -4.23 7.27 -41.58
CA ALA A 429 -2.93 6.70 -41.23
C ALA A 429 -2.26 7.48 -40.09
N PHE A 430 -2.36 8.81 -40.11
CA PHE A 430 -1.81 9.68 -39.08
C PHE A 430 -2.48 9.52 -37.71
N ILE A 431 -3.77 9.23 -37.61
CA ILE A 431 -4.41 9.01 -36.30
C ILE A 431 -4.32 7.55 -35.83
N ARG A 432 -4.18 6.59 -36.75
CA ARG A 432 -4.15 5.15 -36.48
C ARG A 432 -2.76 4.63 -36.14
N ASP A 433 -1.76 4.99 -36.94
CA ASP A 433 -0.46 4.31 -36.91
C ASP A 433 0.53 5.00 -35.97
N ARG A 434 1.18 4.24 -35.09
CA ARG A 434 2.19 4.80 -34.16
C ARG A 434 3.38 5.40 -34.92
N SER A 435 3.82 4.74 -35.99
CA SER A 435 4.90 5.21 -36.86
C SER A 435 4.34 5.61 -38.22
N VAL A 436 4.54 6.87 -38.61
CA VAL A 436 4.01 7.44 -39.85
C VAL A 436 5.18 7.83 -40.75
N SER A 437 5.05 7.60 -42.06
CA SER A 437 6.09 7.97 -43.02
C SER A 437 6.15 9.49 -43.23
N GLN A 438 7.35 10.02 -43.54
CA GLN A 438 7.54 11.45 -43.78
C GLN A 438 6.60 12.04 -44.84
N PRO A 439 6.28 11.36 -45.96
CA PRO A 439 5.33 11.87 -46.95
C PRO A 439 3.90 12.03 -46.41
N ILE A 440 3.44 11.10 -45.57
CA ILE A 440 2.10 11.19 -44.95
C ILE A 440 2.08 12.37 -43.98
N LEU A 441 3.09 12.48 -43.11
CA LEU A 441 3.20 13.59 -42.16
C LEU A 441 3.20 14.94 -42.88
N ALA A 442 4.04 15.09 -43.91
CA ALA A 442 4.13 16.32 -44.68
C ALA A 442 2.80 16.71 -45.34
N LEU A 443 2.04 15.73 -45.87
CA LEU A 443 0.73 15.98 -46.48
C LEU A 443 -0.30 16.47 -45.45
N VAL A 444 -0.34 15.86 -44.26
CA VAL A 444 -1.25 16.28 -43.19
C VAL A 444 -0.84 17.65 -42.62
N GLU A 445 0.45 17.90 -42.44
CA GLU A 445 0.97 19.21 -42.00
C GLU A 445 0.67 20.30 -43.02
N GLN A 446 0.87 20.04 -44.31
CA GLN A 446 0.59 21.00 -45.38
C GLN A 446 -0.88 21.45 -45.37
N GLU A 447 -1.80 20.51 -45.15
CA GLU A 447 -3.24 20.83 -45.14
C GLU A 447 -3.67 21.50 -43.82
N PHE A 448 -3.18 21.01 -42.68
CA PHE A 448 -3.79 21.34 -41.39
C PHE A 448 -2.93 22.15 -40.43
N ALA A 449 -1.60 22.24 -40.56
CA ALA A 449 -0.72 22.75 -39.48
C ALA A 449 -1.13 24.11 -38.89
N ASN A 450 -1.72 25.00 -39.69
CA ASN A 450 -2.16 26.33 -39.27
C ASN A 450 -3.68 26.42 -38.96
N SER A 451 -4.37 25.28 -38.87
CA SER A 451 -5.81 25.19 -38.63
C SER A 451 -6.12 24.69 -37.21
N ALA A 452 -7.32 24.99 -36.71
CA ALA A 452 -7.81 24.42 -35.45
C ALA A 452 -7.91 22.88 -35.49
N ILE A 453 -8.10 22.31 -36.69
CA ILE A 453 -8.17 20.86 -36.91
C ILE A 453 -6.85 20.16 -36.55
N TRP A 454 -5.70 20.83 -36.70
CA TRP A 454 -4.41 20.24 -36.33
C TRP A 454 -4.35 19.75 -34.89
N LYS A 455 -4.85 20.56 -33.95
CA LYS A 455 -4.90 20.18 -32.52
C LYS A 455 -5.81 18.99 -32.28
N ILE A 456 -6.93 18.91 -33.01
CA ILE A 456 -7.85 17.76 -32.97
C ILE A 456 -7.15 16.50 -33.50
N LEU A 457 -6.41 16.59 -34.61
CA LEU A 457 -5.68 15.45 -35.18
C LEU A 457 -4.56 14.97 -34.24
N LEU A 458 -3.82 15.89 -33.61
CA LEU A 458 -2.82 15.55 -32.60
C LEU A 458 -3.44 14.86 -31.38
N LEU A 459 -4.58 15.35 -30.89
CA LEU A 459 -5.34 14.72 -29.82
C LEU A 459 -5.79 13.31 -30.20
N LEU A 460 -6.39 13.13 -31.38
CA LEU A 460 -6.83 11.82 -31.86
C LEU A 460 -5.66 10.84 -31.98
N ARG A 461 -4.52 11.31 -32.51
CA ARG A 461 -3.28 10.53 -32.56
C ARG A 461 -2.76 10.14 -31.17
N GLY A 462 -2.93 11.00 -30.16
CA GLY A 462 -2.63 10.68 -28.77
C GLY A 462 -3.58 9.60 -28.21
N LEU A 463 -4.89 9.80 -28.37
CA LEU A 463 -5.94 8.91 -27.88
C LEU A 463 -5.86 7.50 -28.50
N ILE A 464 -5.57 7.43 -29.80
CA ILE A 464 -5.61 6.21 -30.61
C ILE A 464 -4.20 5.64 -30.81
N ALA A 465 -3.38 6.21 -31.70
CA ALA A 465 -2.07 5.64 -32.06
C ALA A 465 -1.07 5.52 -30.90
N ASN A 466 -1.17 6.39 -29.88
CA ASN A 466 -0.34 6.33 -28.67
C ASN A 466 -1.05 5.66 -27.49
N ASN A 467 -2.17 4.95 -27.74
CA ASN A 467 -2.85 4.06 -26.81
C ASN A 467 -3.33 4.71 -25.51
N ILE A 468 -3.63 6.00 -25.46
CA ILE A 468 -4.17 6.61 -24.23
C ILE A 468 -5.53 5.99 -23.86
N LEU A 469 -6.40 5.69 -24.84
CA LEU A 469 -7.67 5.00 -24.58
C LEU A 469 -7.44 3.58 -24.05
N LEU A 470 -6.60 2.78 -24.70
CA LEU A 470 -6.31 1.42 -24.23
C LEU A 470 -5.60 1.43 -22.87
N PHE A 471 -4.74 2.41 -22.62
CA PHE A 471 -4.17 2.62 -21.29
C PHE A 471 -5.26 2.90 -20.25
N ALA A 472 -6.21 3.79 -20.53
CA ALA A 472 -7.29 4.09 -19.60
C ALA A 472 -8.22 2.90 -19.34
N PHE A 473 -8.62 2.15 -20.38
CA PHE A 473 -9.55 1.02 -20.23
C PHE A 473 -8.89 -0.30 -19.82
N GLN A 474 -7.69 -0.60 -20.33
CA GLN A 474 -7.01 -1.87 -20.05
C GLN A 474 -6.03 -1.74 -18.88
N GLN A 475 -5.39 -0.57 -18.71
CA GLN A 475 -4.35 -0.39 -17.68
C GLN A 475 -4.87 0.17 -16.35
N LYS A 476 -5.94 0.95 -16.36
CA LYS A 476 -6.50 1.61 -15.16
C LYS A 476 -7.86 1.03 -14.80
N ARG A 477 -8.04 0.69 -13.52
CA ARG A 477 -9.32 0.25 -12.97
C ARG A 477 -9.93 1.35 -12.11
N TRP A 478 -11.18 1.68 -12.40
CA TRP A 478 -11.96 2.66 -11.62
C TRP A 478 -12.07 2.19 -10.16
N LEU A 479 -11.97 3.15 -9.25
CA LEU A 479 -11.87 2.99 -7.79
C LEU A 479 -10.66 2.20 -7.29
N VAL A 480 -9.75 1.69 -8.12
CA VAL A 480 -8.48 1.08 -7.66
C VAL A 480 -7.29 1.93 -8.02
N ASN A 481 -7.23 2.38 -9.27
CA ASN A 481 -6.10 3.18 -9.77
C ASN A 481 -6.48 4.65 -9.95
N TYR A 482 -7.77 4.95 -10.02
CA TYR A 482 -8.27 6.31 -10.20
C TYR A 482 -9.74 6.44 -9.75
N GLY A 483 -10.15 7.67 -9.45
CA GLY A 483 -11.51 8.05 -9.15
C GLY A 483 -11.59 9.54 -8.79
N LEU A 484 -12.75 10.01 -8.34
CA LEU A 484 -12.92 11.39 -7.87
C LEU A 484 -12.50 11.51 -6.40
N ASP A 485 -11.93 12.66 -6.05
CA ASP A 485 -11.77 13.10 -4.66
C ASP A 485 -12.25 14.55 -4.59
N LEU A 486 -13.56 14.70 -4.41
CA LEU A 486 -14.25 15.99 -4.45
C LEU A 486 -13.87 16.91 -3.28
N SER A 487 -13.21 16.37 -2.24
CA SER A 487 -12.64 17.19 -1.17
C SER A 487 -11.43 18.01 -1.66
N ARG A 488 -10.78 17.55 -2.74
CA ARG A 488 -9.55 18.12 -3.25
C ARG A 488 -9.73 18.83 -4.60
N CYS A 489 -10.29 18.15 -5.59
CA CYS A 489 -10.55 18.73 -6.90
C CYS A 489 -11.66 17.99 -7.66
N MET A 490 -12.19 18.61 -8.70
CA MET A 490 -13.25 18.01 -9.52
C MET A 490 -12.72 17.07 -10.62
N MET A 491 -11.40 16.90 -10.74
CA MET A 491 -10.77 15.99 -11.70
C MET A 491 -10.44 14.62 -11.09
N ALA A 492 -10.29 13.60 -11.93
CA ALA A 492 -9.86 12.29 -11.48
C ALA A 492 -8.44 12.31 -10.92
N VAL A 493 -8.26 11.63 -9.80
CA VAL A 493 -6.99 11.54 -9.07
C VAL A 493 -6.49 10.10 -9.05
N PRO A 494 -5.17 9.85 -8.99
CA PRO A 494 -4.62 8.52 -8.77
C PRO A 494 -5.06 7.96 -7.43
N TYR A 495 -5.44 6.69 -7.42
CA TYR A 495 -5.74 5.94 -6.20
C TYR A 495 -4.56 5.03 -5.88
N ARG A 496 -4.25 4.89 -4.58
CA ARG A 496 -3.19 3.98 -4.11
C ARG A 496 -3.68 2.55 -4.08
N ALA A 497 -4.98 2.39 -3.90
CA ALA A 497 -5.69 1.13 -3.97
C ALA A 497 -7.21 1.39 -3.99
N LYS A 498 -7.98 0.31 -3.84
CA LYS A 498 -9.43 0.34 -3.72
C LYS A 498 -9.92 1.45 -2.78
N GLY A 499 -10.65 2.42 -3.33
CA GLY A 499 -11.34 3.48 -2.59
C GLY A 499 -10.44 4.54 -1.94
N VAL A 500 -9.11 4.40 -2.01
CA VAL A 500 -8.18 5.27 -1.31
C VAL A 500 -7.48 6.21 -2.30
N PRO A 501 -7.92 7.47 -2.44
CA PRO A 501 -7.23 8.44 -3.26
C PRO A 501 -5.83 8.70 -2.72
N SER A 502 -4.87 8.94 -3.61
CA SER A 502 -3.56 9.42 -3.21
C SER A 502 -3.69 10.85 -2.72
N ILE A 503 -3.07 11.18 -1.58
CA ILE A 503 -3.23 12.45 -0.85
C ILE A 503 -3.02 13.67 -1.77
N SER A 504 -1.95 13.67 -2.56
CA SER A 504 -1.56 14.83 -3.38
C SER A 504 -1.15 14.49 -4.82
N ALA A 505 -1.17 13.21 -5.21
CA ALA A 505 -0.75 12.83 -6.55
C ALA A 505 -1.79 13.24 -7.59
N GLU A 506 -1.33 13.61 -8.78
CA GLU A 506 -2.16 13.93 -9.95
C GLU A 506 -1.65 13.17 -11.17
N PHE A 507 -2.48 13.03 -12.20
CA PHE A 507 -2.03 12.40 -13.44
C PHE A 507 -1.10 13.33 -14.23
N GLY A 508 0.11 12.84 -14.50
CA GLY A 508 1.13 13.62 -15.22
C GLY A 508 0.76 13.93 -16.67
N HIS A 509 -0.07 13.13 -17.33
CA HIS A 509 -0.48 13.35 -18.72
C HIS A 509 -1.89 13.95 -18.78
N PRO A 510 -2.11 15.12 -19.42
CA PRO A 510 -3.39 15.83 -19.41
C PRO A 510 -4.52 15.00 -20.02
N ASP A 511 -4.29 14.37 -21.17
CA ASP A 511 -5.34 13.58 -21.84
C ASP A 511 -5.71 12.31 -21.06
N VAL A 512 -4.77 11.71 -20.31
CA VAL A 512 -5.09 10.62 -19.37
C VAL A 512 -5.99 11.17 -18.26
N ALA A 513 -5.66 12.34 -17.71
CA ALA A 513 -6.46 12.96 -16.65
C ALA A 513 -7.88 13.28 -17.15
N ILE A 514 -8.05 13.81 -18.37
CA ILE A 514 -9.36 14.07 -18.98
C ILE A 514 -10.13 12.76 -19.16
N VAL A 515 -9.55 11.74 -19.81
CA VAL A 515 -10.23 10.46 -20.04
C VAL A 515 -10.69 9.84 -18.73
N LEU A 516 -9.81 9.77 -17.73
CA LEU A 516 -10.13 9.19 -16.43
C LEU A 516 -11.15 10.03 -15.65
N THR A 517 -11.16 11.36 -15.83
CA THR A 517 -12.20 12.25 -15.27
C THR A 517 -13.55 11.94 -15.88
N CYS A 518 -13.64 11.88 -17.21
CA CYS A 518 -14.87 11.52 -17.91
C CYS A 518 -15.40 10.16 -17.43
N LEU A 519 -14.55 9.13 -17.43
CA LEU A 519 -14.93 7.81 -16.95
C LEU A 519 -15.40 7.83 -15.49
N SER A 520 -14.75 8.61 -14.62
CA SER A 520 -15.15 8.68 -13.21
C SER A 520 -16.55 9.24 -13.03
N TYR A 521 -16.90 10.34 -13.71
CA TYR A 521 -18.26 10.91 -13.66
C TYR A 521 -19.30 10.01 -14.31
N TYR A 522 -18.96 9.35 -15.42
CA TYR A 522 -19.87 8.38 -16.03
C TYR A 522 -20.18 7.19 -15.11
N TYR A 523 -19.20 6.74 -14.32
CA TYR A 523 -19.34 5.59 -13.43
C TYR A 523 -19.92 5.93 -12.06
N SER A 524 -19.56 7.07 -11.46
CA SER A 524 -20.11 7.52 -10.19
C SER A 524 -21.51 8.12 -10.34
N GLY A 525 -21.77 8.75 -11.48
CA GLY A 525 -22.87 9.68 -11.66
C GLY A 525 -22.62 11.02 -10.97
N LEU A 526 -23.48 11.99 -11.24
CA LEU A 526 -23.48 13.30 -10.61
C LEU A 526 -24.12 13.23 -9.21
N THR A 527 -23.59 14.00 -8.26
CA THR A 527 -24.26 14.21 -6.96
C THR A 527 -25.50 15.10 -7.14
N PRO A 528 -26.43 15.12 -6.17
CA PRO A 528 -27.60 16.01 -6.25
C PRO A 528 -27.20 17.47 -6.47
N ASP A 529 -26.17 17.94 -5.76
CA ASP A 529 -25.70 19.32 -5.87
C ASP A 529 -25.03 19.62 -7.21
N GLN A 530 -24.24 18.68 -7.74
CA GLN A 530 -23.63 18.81 -9.06
C GLN A 530 -24.69 18.86 -10.17
N LEU A 531 -25.73 18.03 -10.08
CA LEU A 531 -26.82 18.04 -11.05
C LEU A 531 -27.64 19.33 -10.96
N ARG A 532 -27.94 19.83 -9.75
CA ARG A 532 -28.58 21.16 -9.57
C ARG A 532 -27.72 22.27 -10.15
N GLN A 533 -26.41 22.22 -9.95
CA GLN A 533 -25.48 23.18 -10.54
C GLN A 533 -25.53 23.11 -12.07
N ALA A 534 -25.53 21.90 -12.66
CA ALA A 534 -25.67 21.71 -14.10
C ALA A 534 -26.95 22.35 -14.64
N PHE A 535 -28.10 22.13 -14.00
CA PHE A 535 -29.36 22.81 -14.35
C PHE A 535 -29.25 24.34 -14.23
N GLY A 536 -28.59 24.84 -13.19
CA GLY A 536 -28.36 26.28 -13.01
C GLY A 536 -27.59 26.90 -14.18
N HIS A 537 -26.62 26.18 -14.76
CA HIS A 537 -25.92 26.61 -15.98
C HIS A 537 -26.82 26.44 -17.22
N LEU A 538 -27.51 25.31 -17.33
CA LEU A 538 -28.42 25.01 -18.44
C LEU A 538 -29.46 26.12 -18.64
N PHE A 539 -30.13 26.58 -17.58
CA PHE A 539 -31.14 27.65 -17.69
C PHE A 539 -30.61 28.99 -18.20
N ARG A 540 -29.29 29.18 -18.28
CA ARG A 540 -28.63 30.37 -18.81
C ARG A 540 -28.14 30.19 -20.24
N GLU A 541 -28.27 28.99 -20.80
CA GLU A 541 -27.91 28.70 -22.18
C GLU A 541 -28.82 29.40 -23.18
N SER A 542 -28.32 29.54 -24.40
CA SER A 542 -29.09 30.08 -25.52
C SER A 542 -30.23 29.15 -25.98
N ASP A 543 -30.04 27.83 -25.85
CA ASP A 543 -31.03 26.81 -26.23
C ASP A 543 -31.07 25.67 -25.18
N PRO A 544 -31.69 25.92 -24.02
CA PRO A 544 -31.66 25.00 -22.89
C PRO A 544 -32.54 23.75 -23.11
N ASP A 545 -33.60 23.84 -23.90
CA ASP A 545 -34.49 22.71 -24.20
C ASP A 545 -33.79 21.67 -25.08
N SER A 546 -33.06 22.09 -26.11
CA SER A 546 -32.31 21.16 -26.97
C SER A 546 -31.22 20.40 -26.20
N GLU A 547 -30.53 21.08 -25.29
CA GLU A 547 -29.50 20.45 -24.45
C GLU A 547 -30.13 19.47 -23.44
N TYR A 548 -31.23 19.85 -22.78
CA TYR A 548 -31.96 18.94 -21.88
C TYR A 548 -32.47 17.68 -22.60
N GLN A 549 -32.90 17.80 -23.85
CA GLN A 549 -33.34 16.65 -24.65
C GLN A 549 -32.21 15.63 -24.82
N LEU A 550 -30.94 16.05 -24.96
CA LEU A 550 -29.80 15.13 -24.98
C LEU A 550 -29.66 14.39 -23.64
N TRP A 551 -29.93 15.07 -22.52
CA TRP A 551 -29.86 14.46 -21.19
C TRP A 551 -30.94 13.41 -21.01
N ALA A 552 -32.17 13.72 -21.44
CA ALA A 552 -33.32 12.83 -21.36
C ALA A 552 -33.21 11.62 -22.32
N GLN A 553 -32.59 11.78 -23.50
CA GLN A 553 -32.36 10.69 -24.46
C GLN A 553 -31.50 9.55 -23.88
N ASP A 554 -30.58 9.87 -22.97
CA ASP A 554 -29.76 8.88 -22.27
C ASP A 554 -30.53 8.10 -21.18
N CYS A 555 -31.73 8.57 -20.83
CA CYS A 555 -32.52 8.09 -19.70
C CYS A 555 -33.88 7.55 -20.19
N PRO A 556 -33.97 6.30 -20.66
CA PRO A 556 -35.21 5.77 -21.26
C PRO A 556 -36.42 5.73 -20.31
N ASN A 557 -36.20 5.75 -19.00
CA ASN A 557 -37.26 5.70 -17.99
C ASN A 557 -37.65 7.08 -17.42
N ILE A 558 -37.07 8.18 -17.92
CA ILE A 558 -37.43 9.51 -17.42
C ILE A 558 -38.81 9.92 -17.94
N SER A 559 -39.70 10.30 -17.01
CA SER A 559 -41.06 10.74 -17.32
C SER A 559 -41.13 12.15 -17.91
N ILE A 560 -40.16 13.01 -17.56
CA ILE A 560 -40.11 14.42 -17.95
C ILE A 560 -39.14 14.58 -19.13
N GLN A 561 -39.67 14.52 -20.35
CA GLN A 561 -38.90 14.62 -21.60
C GLN A 561 -38.65 16.06 -22.08
N SER A 562 -39.29 17.05 -21.46
CA SER A 562 -39.11 18.49 -21.78
C SER A 562 -38.69 19.25 -20.54
N LEU A 563 -37.83 20.26 -20.72
CA LEU A 563 -37.32 21.09 -19.64
C LEU A 563 -38.43 21.86 -18.92
N HIS A 564 -39.51 22.21 -19.62
CA HIS A 564 -40.68 22.86 -19.03
C HIS A 564 -41.38 22.05 -17.92
N GLY A 565 -41.21 20.72 -17.92
CA GLY A 565 -41.76 19.86 -16.88
C GLY A 565 -40.85 19.71 -15.66
N VAL A 566 -39.64 20.29 -15.68
CA VAL A 566 -38.66 20.18 -14.59
C VAL A 566 -38.91 21.29 -13.58
N ASN A 567 -39.35 20.93 -12.37
CA ASN A 567 -39.41 21.84 -11.23
C ASN A 567 -38.38 21.42 -10.18
N LEU A 568 -37.33 22.23 -9.99
CA LEU A 568 -36.27 21.98 -9.02
C LEU A 568 -36.67 22.30 -7.57
N GLU A 569 -37.75 23.07 -7.36
CA GLU A 569 -38.23 23.43 -6.03
C GLU A 569 -39.10 22.32 -5.41
N ASP A 570 -39.60 21.39 -6.23
CA ASP A 570 -40.31 20.20 -5.76
C ASP A 570 -39.31 19.11 -5.36
N GLU A 571 -38.88 19.13 -4.10
CA GLU A 571 -37.92 18.17 -3.53
C GLU A 571 -38.37 16.72 -3.67
N ARG A 572 -39.69 16.46 -3.63
CA ARG A 572 -40.18 15.08 -3.74
C ARG A 572 -40.05 14.56 -5.17
N SER A 573 -40.46 15.36 -6.15
CA SER A 573 -40.24 15.03 -7.57
C SER A 573 -38.76 14.91 -7.90
N TRP A 574 -37.92 15.77 -7.31
CA TRP A 574 -36.48 15.72 -7.44
C TRP A 574 -35.89 14.40 -6.96
N GLU A 575 -36.16 14.01 -5.71
CA GLU A 575 -35.62 12.80 -5.08
C GLU A 575 -36.17 11.50 -5.69
N GLU A 576 -37.46 11.45 -6.03
CA GLU A 576 -38.11 10.22 -6.49
C GLU A 576 -38.00 10.00 -8.01
N SER A 577 -37.97 11.07 -8.83
CA SER A 577 -38.17 10.95 -10.29
C SER A 577 -37.06 11.56 -11.15
N ILE A 578 -36.52 12.73 -10.79
CA ILE A 578 -35.57 13.47 -11.64
C ILE A 578 -34.13 13.01 -11.36
N TYR A 579 -33.67 13.15 -10.12
CA TYR A 579 -32.28 12.88 -9.74
C TYR A 579 -31.86 11.42 -10.01
N PRO A 580 -32.62 10.38 -9.59
CA PRO A 580 -32.21 9.00 -9.78
C PRO A 580 -32.00 8.61 -11.26
N GLN A 581 -32.74 9.24 -12.18
CA GLN A 581 -32.65 8.97 -13.62
C GLN A 581 -31.51 9.75 -14.27
N LEU A 582 -31.43 11.07 -14.03
CA LEU A 582 -30.46 11.94 -14.70
C LEU A 582 -29.04 11.84 -14.15
N ARG A 583 -28.84 11.38 -12.90
CA ARG A 583 -27.49 11.26 -12.30
C ARG A 583 -26.52 10.45 -13.14
N PHE A 584 -27.01 9.51 -13.94
CA PHE A 584 -26.19 8.66 -14.81
C PHE A 584 -26.36 8.98 -16.30
N SER A 585 -26.97 10.12 -16.66
CA SER A 585 -27.00 10.63 -18.03
C SER A 585 -25.60 11.06 -18.47
N LYS A 586 -25.11 10.54 -19.59
CA LYS A 586 -23.77 10.83 -20.10
C LYS A 586 -23.73 12.25 -20.63
N SER A 587 -24.78 12.67 -21.33
CA SER A 587 -24.97 14.03 -21.84
C SER A 587 -25.00 15.05 -20.69
N ALA A 588 -25.72 14.76 -19.60
CA ALA A 588 -25.70 15.64 -18.41
C ALA A 588 -24.30 15.72 -17.76
N ALA A 589 -23.61 14.58 -17.68
CA ALA A 589 -22.23 14.53 -17.17
C ALA A 589 -21.23 15.26 -18.10
N ASP A 590 -21.35 15.10 -19.42
CA ASP A 590 -20.55 15.79 -20.43
C ASP A 590 -20.73 17.31 -20.31
N TYR A 591 -21.98 17.76 -20.19
CA TYR A 591 -22.33 19.17 -20.03
C TYR A 591 -21.74 19.73 -18.73
N PHE A 592 -21.98 19.06 -17.60
CA PHE A 592 -21.42 19.47 -16.31
C PHE A 592 -19.89 19.55 -16.35
N MET A 593 -19.23 18.54 -16.92
CA MET A 593 -17.78 18.55 -17.04
C MET A 593 -17.26 19.67 -17.96
N THR A 594 -17.96 19.94 -19.06
CA THR A 594 -17.56 20.96 -20.05
C THR A 594 -17.79 22.38 -19.55
N THR A 595 -18.80 22.61 -18.72
CA THR A 595 -19.19 23.95 -18.25
C THR A 595 -18.66 24.29 -16.86
N VAL A 596 -18.40 23.28 -16.03
CA VAL A 596 -17.96 23.46 -14.63
C VAL A 596 -16.57 22.88 -14.41
N VAL A 597 -16.37 21.58 -14.66
CA VAL A 597 -15.15 20.87 -14.23
C VAL A 597 -13.91 21.34 -15.01
N PHE A 598 -13.88 21.16 -16.32
CA PHE A 598 -12.69 21.46 -17.13
C PHE A 598 -12.37 22.96 -17.22
N PRO A 599 -13.34 23.89 -17.28
CA PRO A 599 -13.03 25.32 -17.20
C PRO A 599 -12.34 25.72 -15.88
N HIS A 600 -12.68 25.06 -14.77
CA HIS A 600 -12.11 25.35 -13.47
C HIS A 600 -10.78 24.60 -13.20
N GLU A 601 -10.72 23.31 -13.55
CA GLU A 601 -9.64 22.39 -13.21
C GLU A 601 -8.69 22.07 -14.38
N GLY A 602 -9.15 22.22 -15.63
CA GLY A 602 -8.45 21.86 -16.86
C GLY A 602 -7.30 22.81 -17.18
N LYS A 603 -6.31 22.84 -16.29
CA LYS A 603 -5.17 23.74 -16.33
C LYS A 603 -3.89 22.93 -16.41
N GLU A 604 -2.88 23.50 -17.05
CA GLU A 604 -1.56 22.91 -17.21
C GLU A 604 -0.48 23.82 -16.63
N PHE A 605 0.70 23.23 -16.42
CA PHE A 605 1.86 23.95 -15.91
C PHE A 605 2.99 23.86 -16.93
N PRO A 606 3.78 24.94 -17.12
CA PRO A 606 4.81 24.99 -18.15
C PRO A 606 5.96 23.99 -17.93
N ALA A 607 6.22 23.58 -16.70
CA ALA A 607 7.26 22.60 -16.37
C ALA A 607 6.83 21.69 -15.21
N LYS A 608 7.52 20.56 -15.07
CA LYS A 608 7.32 19.60 -13.98
C LYS A 608 8.67 19.16 -13.43
N LEU A 609 8.79 19.08 -12.11
CA LEU A 609 9.88 18.40 -11.41
C LEU A 609 9.38 17.03 -10.98
N SER A 610 10.20 15.99 -11.07
CA SER A 610 9.80 14.66 -10.63
C SER A 610 10.93 13.92 -9.94
N THR A 611 10.55 13.00 -9.05
CA THR A 611 11.43 12.02 -8.40
C THR A 611 10.66 10.71 -8.31
N SER A 612 11.38 9.60 -8.17
CA SER A 612 10.80 8.27 -8.10
C SER A 612 11.32 7.51 -6.90
N ALA A 613 10.67 6.37 -6.62
CA ALA A 613 11.13 5.42 -5.62
C ALA A 613 12.60 5.00 -5.78
N TRP A 614 13.11 5.03 -7.01
CA TRP A 614 14.49 4.66 -7.33
C TRP A 614 15.52 5.65 -6.80
N ASP A 615 15.09 6.85 -6.40
CA ASP A 615 15.94 7.84 -5.79
C ASP A 615 16.00 7.69 -4.24
N ILE A 616 15.32 6.70 -3.66
CA ILE A 616 15.29 6.46 -2.20
C ILE A 616 16.59 5.84 -1.69
N PRO A 617 17.15 4.77 -2.29
CA PRO A 617 18.40 4.20 -1.81
C PRO A 617 19.50 5.25 -1.83
N SER A 618 20.15 5.45 -0.68
CA SER A 618 21.20 6.46 -0.54
C SER A 618 22.46 6.05 -1.29
N GLU A 619 23.15 7.03 -1.86
CA GLU A 619 24.50 6.87 -2.44
C GLU A 619 25.61 7.11 -1.41
N MET A 620 25.28 7.71 -0.26
CA MET A 620 26.24 8.17 0.75
C MET A 620 26.41 7.19 1.91
N GLN A 621 25.31 6.50 2.26
CA GLN A 621 25.23 5.56 3.38
C GLN A 621 24.49 4.31 2.93
N ALA A 622 24.90 3.15 3.44
CA ALA A 622 24.27 1.88 3.04
C ALA A 622 22.81 1.83 3.49
N THR A 623 21.92 1.63 2.51
CA THR A 623 20.50 1.37 2.68
C THR A 623 20.27 -0.12 2.70
N THR A 624 19.67 -0.64 3.77
CA THR A 624 19.29 -2.05 3.84
C THR A 624 17.78 -2.22 3.94
N GLY A 625 17.26 -3.40 3.68
CA GLY A 625 15.82 -3.61 3.79
C GLY A 625 15.38 -5.05 3.66
N PHE A 626 14.08 -5.26 3.85
CA PHE A 626 13.45 -6.57 3.73
C PHE A 626 12.48 -6.63 2.56
N SER A 627 12.48 -7.77 1.88
CA SER A 627 11.38 -8.16 1.00
C SER A 627 10.68 -9.40 1.55
N GLY A 628 9.36 -9.49 1.38
CA GLY A 628 8.62 -10.71 1.65
C GLY A 628 8.81 -11.78 0.57
N THR A 629 9.17 -11.38 -0.66
CA THR A 629 9.34 -12.29 -1.79
C THR A 629 10.56 -11.92 -2.65
N ASN A 630 11.05 -12.85 -3.46
CA ASN A 630 12.13 -12.57 -4.43
C ASN A 630 11.59 -12.28 -5.83
N ASP A 631 10.27 -12.28 -5.99
CA ASP A 631 9.63 -12.15 -7.30
C ASP A 631 9.91 -10.76 -7.92
N ASN A 632 10.12 -9.74 -7.08
CA ASN A 632 10.36 -8.36 -7.51
C ASN A 632 11.84 -7.96 -7.63
N LYS A 633 12.79 -8.89 -7.42
CA LYS A 633 14.23 -8.57 -7.36
C LYS A 633 14.77 -7.92 -8.64
N PHE A 634 14.20 -8.28 -9.79
CA PHE A 634 14.56 -7.75 -11.11
C PHE A 634 13.99 -6.34 -11.38
N LEU A 635 13.08 -5.87 -10.52
CA LEU A 635 12.44 -4.56 -10.60
C LEU A 635 13.05 -3.55 -9.63
N LEU A 636 14.01 -3.99 -8.79
CA LEU A 636 14.72 -3.12 -7.87
C LEU A 636 15.57 -2.08 -8.61
N PRO A 637 15.78 -0.89 -8.02
CA PRO A 637 16.72 0.09 -8.54
C PRO A 637 18.12 -0.49 -8.70
N LEU A 638 18.86 -0.04 -9.72
CA LEU A 638 20.24 -0.50 -9.96
C LEU A 638 21.20 -0.19 -8.79
N SER A 639 20.83 0.79 -7.96
CA SER A 639 21.58 1.22 -6.77
C SER A 639 21.42 0.29 -5.57
N ILE A 640 20.56 -0.74 -5.62
CA ILE A 640 20.33 -1.69 -4.52
C ILE A 640 20.14 -3.10 -5.05
N ARG A 641 20.74 -4.10 -4.39
CA ARG A 641 20.70 -5.49 -4.84
C ARG A 641 20.08 -6.39 -3.79
N GLN A 642 19.40 -7.43 -4.25
CA GLN A 642 18.96 -8.48 -3.35
C GLN A 642 20.12 -9.44 -3.06
N ASN A 643 20.44 -9.62 -1.78
CA ASN A 643 21.55 -10.42 -1.29
C ASN A 643 21.10 -11.30 -0.11
N ASP A 644 20.39 -12.39 -0.45
CA ASP A 644 19.78 -13.29 0.53
C ASP A 644 20.83 -14.19 1.21
N LEU A 645 20.55 -14.59 2.45
CA LEU A 645 21.36 -15.62 3.11
C LEU A 645 21.09 -17.00 2.49
N PRO A 646 22.11 -17.87 2.33
CA PRO A 646 21.93 -19.20 1.73
C PRO A 646 20.86 -20.06 2.41
N GLN A 647 20.72 -19.95 3.74
CA GLN A 647 19.72 -20.71 4.51
C GLN A 647 18.27 -20.30 4.16
N LEU A 648 18.08 -19.09 3.61
CA LEU A 648 16.77 -18.54 3.25
C LEU A 648 16.38 -18.87 1.80
N HIS A 649 17.26 -19.48 1.00
CA HIS A 649 16.99 -19.80 -0.41
C HIS A 649 15.79 -20.74 -0.59
N ARG A 650 15.48 -21.63 0.36
CA ARG A 650 14.31 -22.55 0.30
C ARG A 650 12.94 -21.86 0.39
N THR A 651 12.91 -20.59 0.78
CA THR A 651 11.70 -19.85 1.11
C THR A 651 10.67 -19.83 -0.02
N ASN A 652 11.08 -19.49 -1.25
CA ASN A 652 10.16 -19.38 -2.38
C ASN A 652 9.48 -20.72 -2.72
N ALA A 653 10.23 -21.83 -2.67
CA ALA A 653 9.68 -23.16 -2.88
C ALA A 653 8.73 -23.59 -1.75
N MET A 654 9.04 -23.23 -0.50
CA MET A 654 8.17 -23.51 0.65
C MET A 654 6.81 -22.82 0.53
N VAL A 655 6.81 -21.52 0.20
CA VAL A 655 5.59 -20.73 -0.04
C VAL A 655 4.77 -21.33 -1.19
N ALA A 656 5.43 -21.68 -2.31
CA ALA A 656 4.75 -22.31 -3.44
C ALA A 656 4.16 -23.68 -3.05
N ASN A 657 4.88 -24.48 -2.27
CA ASN A 657 4.39 -25.77 -1.79
C ASN A 657 3.15 -25.62 -0.90
N MET A 658 3.12 -24.61 -0.03
CA MET A 658 1.95 -24.29 0.80
C MET A 658 0.73 -23.89 -0.04
N LEU A 659 0.91 -22.99 -1.02
CA LEU A 659 -0.16 -22.59 -1.93
C LEU A 659 -0.76 -23.76 -2.72
N LEU A 660 0.05 -24.78 -3.02
CA LEU A 660 -0.34 -25.94 -3.82
C LEU A 660 -0.86 -27.13 -2.99
N GLN A 661 -0.98 -26.99 -1.67
CA GLN A 661 -1.62 -27.98 -0.79
C GLN A 661 -3.06 -28.28 -1.25
N ARG A 662 -3.57 -29.48 -0.97
CA ARG A 662 -4.83 -29.96 -1.57
C ARG A 662 -6.04 -29.13 -1.15
N GLU A 663 -6.00 -28.68 0.09
CA GLU A 663 -6.98 -27.85 0.77
C GLU A 663 -7.12 -26.47 0.10
N ASN A 664 -6.03 -25.96 -0.49
CA ASN A 664 -5.99 -24.67 -1.19
C ASN A 664 -6.39 -24.72 -2.68
N ARG A 665 -6.79 -25.90 -3.19
CA ARG A 665 -7.08 -26.08 -4.63
C ARG A 665 -8.52 -25.77 -5.03
N GLU A 666 -9.38 -25.46 -4.06
CA GLU A 666 -10.76 -25.12 -4.37
C GLU A 666 -10.84 -23.75 -5.05
N TYR A 667 -11.56 -23.68 -6.15
CA TYR A 667 -11.79 -22.46 -6.91
C TYR A 667 -13.28 -22.29 -7.17
N VAL A 668 -13.82 -21.16 -6.71
CA VAL A 668 -15.23 -20.82 -6.87
C VAL A 668 -15.37 -19.62 -7.80
N GLN A 669 -16.18 -19.76 -8.85
CA GLN A 669 -16.47 -18.65 -9.75
C GLN A 669 -17.50 -17.71 -9.11
N ALA A 670 -17.09 -16.48 -8.79
CA ALA A 670 -17.95 -15.43 -8.28
C ALA A 670 -18.76 -14.76 -9.41
N LYS A 671 -19.68 -15.54 -10.01
CA LYS A 671 -20.52 -15.09 -11.13
C LYS A 671 -22.01 -15.28 -10.84
N ASP A 672 -22.84 -14.43 -11.43
CA ASP A 672 -24.30 -14.56 -11.39
C ASP A 672 -24.81 -15.63 -12.37
N THR A 673 -26.13 -15.82 -12.44
CA THR A 673 -26.78 -16.78 -13.34
C THR A 673 -26.57 -16.48 -14.82
N SER A 674 -26.21 -15.25 -15.17
CA SER A 674 -25.88 -14.81 -16.54
C SER A 674 -24.38 -14.94 -16.86
N GLY A 675 -23.57 -15.36 -15.89
CA GLY A 675 -22.13 -15.49 -16.02
C GLY A 675 -21.35 -14.20 -15.78
N LYS A 676 -22.00 -13.11 -15.34
CA LYS A 676 -21.38 -11.82 -15.05
C LYS A 676 -20.86 -11.75 -13.62
N LYS A 677 -20.00 -10.76 -13.33
CA LYS A 677 -19.45 -10.52 -11.98
C LYS A 677 -20.56 -10.24 -10.95
N LEU A 678 -20.51 -10.91 -9.79
CA LEU A 678 -21.41 -10.65 -8.67
C LEU A 678 -21.27 -9.24 -8.09
N SER A 679 -22.38 -8.70 -7.55
CA SER A 679 -22.35 -7.53 -6.66
C SER A 679 -21.62 -7.86 -5.35
N VAL A 680 -21.28 -6.85 -4.54
CA VAL A 680 -20.68 -7.05 -3.21
C VAL A 680 -21.59 -7.92 -2.34
N GLU A 681 -22.89 -7.65 -2.36
CA GLU A 681 -23.88 -8.44 -1.61
C GLU A 681 -23.97 -9.89 -2.12
N GLY A 682 -23.93 -10.08 -3.45
CA GLY A 682 -23.91 -11.41 -4.05
C GLY A 682 -22.65 -12.19 -3.71
N LEU A 683 -21.49 -11.52 -3.66
CA LEU A 683 -20.23 -12.11 -3.23
C LEU A 683 -20.30 -12.54 -1.77
N LEU A 684 -20.78 -11.68 -0.85
CA LEU A 684 -20.91 -12.03 0.56
C LEU A 684 -21.91 -13.18 0.77
N ALA A 685 -23.04 -13.18 0.04
CA ALA A 685 -23.99 -14.28 0.07
C ALA A 685 -23.37 -15.61 -0.41
N LEU A 686 -22.53 -15.56 -1.45
CA LEU A 686 -21.77 -16.72 -1.93
C LEU A 686 -20.82 -17.25 -0.85
N LEU A 687 -20.14 -16.38 -0.10
CA LEU A 687 -19.27 -16.78 1.02
C LEU A 687 -20.07 -17.45 2.15
N CYS A 688 -21.21 -16.88 2.52
CA CYS A 688 -22.09 -17.44 3.56
C CYS A 688 -22.74 -18.78 3.14
N SER A 689 -22.84 -19.06 1.84
CA SER A 689 -23.41 -20.32 1.31
C SER A 689 -22.43 -21.51 1.28
N GLN A 690 -21.15 -21.29 1.61
CA GLN A 690 -20.16 -22.36 1.59
C GLN A 690 -20.44 -23.40 2.68
N THR A 691 -20.18 -24.66 2.39
CA THR A 691 -20.44 -25.78 3.31
C THR A 691 -19.63 -25.69 4.60
N LEU A 692 -18.36 -25.29 4.49
CA LEU A 692 -17.53 -24.94 5.63
C LEU A 692 -17.51 -23.41 5.80
N PRO A 693 -17.82 -22.88 7.00
CA PRO A 693 -17.89 -21.45 7.24
C PRO A 693 -16.60 -20.72 6.84
N VAL A 694 -16.75 -19.68 6.02
CA VAL A 694 -15.66 -18.73 5.73
C VAL A 694 -15.72 -17.61 6.76
N THR A 695 -14.65 -17.41 7.51
CA THR A 695 -14.57 -16.37 8.55
C THR A 695 -13.60 -15.25 8.19
N VAL A 696 -12.78 -15.42 7.15
CA VAL A 696 -11.84 -14.41 6.67
C VAL A 696 -12.07 -14.14 5.19
N LEU A 697 -12.16 -12.88 4.79
CA LEU A 697 -12.21 -12.44 3.40
C LEU A 697 -10.99 -11.57 3.11
N ILE A 698 -10.14 -12.04 2.22
CA ILE A 698 -8.90 -11.37 1.80
C ILE A 698 -9.07 -10.91 0.36
N ASP A 699 -9.30 -9.62 0.16
CA ASP A 699 -9.62 -9.04 -1.14
C ASP A 699 -8.37 -8.60 -1.93
N VAL A 700 -7.44 -9.52 -2.16
CA VAL A 700 -6.19 -9.25 -2.92
C VAL A 700 -6.47 -8.84 -4.38
N GLY A 701 -7.55 -9.35 -4.97
CA GLY A 701 -8.00 -8.98 -6.31
C GLY A 701 -8.74 -7.65 -6.40
N ALA A 702 -8.91 -6.96 -5.26
CA ALA A 702 -9.74 -5.76 -5.10
C ALA A 702 -11.18 -5.92 -5.60
N GLN A 703 -11.75 -7.12 -5.60
CA GLN A 703 -13.04 -7.41 -6.21
C GLN A 703 -14.22 -6.69 -5.57
N VAL A 704 -14.11 -6.32 -4.29
CA VAL A 704 -15.06 -5.44 -3.63
C VAL A 704 -14.67 -4.01 -4.01
N LEU A 705 -15.46 -3.28 -4.80
CA LEU A 705 -15.10 -1.93 -5.28
C LEU A 705 -16.01 -0.84 -4.73
N GLU A 706 -17.31 -1.08 -4.77
CA GLU A 706 -18.37 -0.08 -4.53
C GLU A 706 -18.86 -0.10 -3.07
N ALA A 707 -18.01 -0.49 -2.12
CA ALA A 707 -18.35 -0.57 -0.70
C ALA A 707 -17.13 -0.25 0.16
N SER A 708 -17.31 0.57 1.21
CA SER A 708 -16.27 0.81 2.20
C SER A 708 -15.99 -0.48 2.99
N ASN A 709 -14.84 -0.53 3.66
CA ASN A 709 -14.51 -1.69 4.47
C ASN A 709 -15.49 -1.89 5.64
N GLU A 710 -16.03 -0.78 6.17
CA GLU A 710 -17.08 -0.82 7.18
C GLU A 710 -18.39 -1.38 6.61
N ASP A 711 -18.80 -0.96 5.41
CA ASP A 711 -20.02 -1.47 4.75
C ASP A 711 -19.93 -2.98 4.53
N VAL A 712 -18.78 -3.46 4.09
CA VAL A 712 -18.53 -4.90 3.91
C VAL A 712 -18.63 -5.63 5.24
N ALA A 713 -17.97 -5.12 6.28
CA ALA A 713 -17.99 -5.73 7.61
C ALA A 713 -19.42 -5.78 8.18
N ARG A 714 -20.18 -4.68 8.08
CA ARG A 714 -21.58 -4.59 8.53
C ARG A 714 -22.47 -5.54 7.75
N LYS A 715 -22.39 -5.54 6.41
CA LYS A 715 -23.22 -6.39 5.56
C LYS A 715 -22.90 -7.86 5.78
N TRP A 716 -21.63 -8.22 5.92
CA TRP A 716 -21.23 -9.60 6.16
C TRP A 716 -21.68 -10.08 7.54
N LEU A 717 -21.58 -9.22 8.57
CA LEU A 717 -22.10 -9.52 9.91
C LEU A 717 -23.63 -9.72 9.93
N GLN A 718 -24.38 -8.98 9.10
CA GLN A 718 -25.82 -9.19 8.94
C GLN A 718 -26.15 -10.54 8.30
N LEU A 719 -25.33 -10.99 7.32
CA LEU A 719 -25.53 -12.27 6.62
C LEU A 719 -25.05 -13.49 7.42
N SER A 720 -24.20 -13.28 8.43
CA SER A 720 -23.60 -14.34 9.25
C SER A 720 -24.12 -14.27 10.70
N PRO A 721 -25.30 -14.83 11.02
CA PRO A 721 -25.98 -14.69 12.32
C PRO A 721 -25.20 -15.26 13.52
N ASP A 722 -24.24 -16.14 13.29
CA ASP A 722 -23.48 -16.81 14.35
C ASP A 722 -22.25 -16.02 14.82
N SER A 723 -21.81 -15.01 14.07
CA SER A 723 -20.65 -14.19 14.42
C SER A 723 -21.05 -12.99 15.31
N PRO A 724 -20.36 -12.70 16.42
CA PRO A 724 -20.69 -11.57 17.30
C PRO A 724 -20.18 -10.21 16.77
N ALA A 725 -19.14 -10.21 15.93
CA ALA A 725 -18.49 -8.99 15.44
C ALA A 725 -17.71 -9.23 14.13
N ALA A 726 -17.37 -8.15 13.45
CA ALA A 726 -16.53 -8.13 12.25
C ALA A 726 -15.39 -7.11 12.37
N VAL A 727 -14.19 -7.50 11.96
CA VAL A 727 -12.95 -6.72 12.02
C VAL A 727 -12.59 -6.22 10.63
N PHE A 728 -12.19 -4.95 10.52
CA PHE A 728 -11.83 -4.30 9.27
C PHE A 728 -10.88 -3.13 9.52
N PHE A 729 -10.28 -2.59 8.45
CA PHE A 729 -9.52 -1.33 8.49
C PHE A 729 -10.38 -0.14 8.07
N ASN A 730 -10.38 0.93 8.84
CA ASN A 730 -11.03 2.18 8.45
C ASN A 730 -10.15 3.04 7.51
N GLU A 731 -10.67 4.18 7.08
CA GLU A 731 -9.97 5.12 6.17
C GLU A 731 -8.70 5.75 6.77
N ALA A 732 -8.52 5.65 8.09
CA ALA A 732 -7.33 6.13 8.80
C ALA A 732 -6.28 5.02 9.01
N ASP A 733 -6.39 3.92 8.27
CA ASP A 733 -5.54 2.73 8.37
C ASP A 733 -5.54 2.14 9.81
N GLU A 734 -6.63 2.31 10.57
CA GLU A 734 -6.80 1.73 11.92
C GLU A 734 -7.63 0.45 11.88
N LEU A 735 -7.18 -0.55 12.65
CA LEU A 735 -7.92 -1.79 12.85
C LEU A 735 -9.12 -1.56 13.79
N ARG A 736 -10.33 -1.71 13.25
CA ARG A 736 -11.61 -1.51 13.93
C ARG A 736 -12.38 -2.80 14.04
N VAL A 737 -13.31 -2.84 14.97
CA VAL A 737 -14.31 -3.90 15.11
C VAL A 737 -15.71 -3.29 15.18
N VAL A 738 -16.65 -3.87 14.45
CA VAL A 738 -18.08 -3.56 14.52
C VAL A 738 -18.84 -4.74 15.14
N ASP A 739 -19.66 -4.48 16.15
CA ASP A 739 -20.51 -5.49 16.79
C ASP A 739 -21.91 -5.58 16.16
N ARG A 740 -22.75 -6.51 16.67
CA ARG A 740 -24.13 -6.68 16.20
C ARG A 740 -25.07 -5.49 16.46
N HIS A 741 -24.75 -4.64 17.42
CA HIS A 741 -25.49 -3.41 17.68
C HIS A 741 -25.05 -2.27 16.76
N GLY A 742 -24.01 -2.49 15.96
CA GLY A 742 -23.45 -1.53 15.03
C GLY A 742 -22.44 -0.58 15.68
N PHE A 743 -22.03 -0.84 16.92
CA PHE A 743 -21.02 -0.05 17.64
C PHE A 743 -19.63 -0.35 17.07
N VAL A 744 -18.85 0.70 16.80
CA VAL A 744 -17.52 0.60 16.18
C VAL A 744 -16.46 1.12 17.13
N GLU A 745 -15.51 0.28 17.51
CA GLU A 745 -14.38 0.64 18.37
C GLU A 745 -13.03 0.18 17.81
N GLN A 746 -11.92 0.63 18.42
CA GLN A 746 -10.58 0.17 18.06
C GLN A 746 -10.40 -1.28 18.53
N LEU A 747 -9.85 -2.15 17.68
CA LEU A 747 -9.70 -3.56 18.05
C LEU A 747 -8.90 -3.71 19.35
N SER A 748 -7.82 -2.95 19.53
CA SER A 748 -6.94 -2.99 20.72
C SER A 748 -7.64 -2.68 22.05
N ARG A 749 -8.77 -1.96 22.01
CA ARG A 749 -9.57 -1.60 23.20
C ARG A 749 -10.80 -2.47 23.38
N SER A 750 -11.16 -3.23 22.36
CA SER A 750 -12.33 -4.10 22.35
C SER A 750 -12.13 -5.38 23.16
N ALA A 751 -13.23 -5.95 23.64
CA ALA A 751 -13.25 -7.29 24.20
C ALA A 751 -12.83 -8.38 23.18
N PHE A 752 -12.90 -8.07 21.88
CA PHE A 752 -12.57 -8.99 20.79
C PHE A 752 -11.09 -9.08 20.46
N HIS A 753 -10.25 -8.16 20.96
CA HIS A 753 -8.79 -8.15 20.70
C HIS A 753 -8.11 -9.51 20.95
N ARG A 754 -8.56 -10.22 21.99
CA ARG A 754 -8.03 -11.52 22.41
C ARG A 754 -8.89 -12.71 21.96
N ASN A 755 -9.95 -12.46 21.20
CA ASN A 755 -10.94 -13.48 20.83
C ASN A 755 -11.36 -13.33 19.36
N LEU A 756 -10.36 -13.20 18.48
CA LEU A 756 -10.56 -13.09 17.02
C LEU A 756 -11.17 -14.37 16.42
N GLU A 757 -11.10 -15.50 17.12
CA GLU A 757 -11.66 -16.80 16.70
C GLU A 757 -13.16 -16.75 16.41
N LYS A 758 -13.88 -15.83 17.06
CA LYS A 758 -15.32 -15.67 16.86
C LYS A 758 -15.66 -14.62 15.81
N CYS A 759 -14.71 -13.77 15.43
CA CYS A 759 -14.97 -12.61 14.58
C CYS A 759 -14.85 -12.96 13.10
N LEU A 760 -15.62 -12.25 12.27
CA LEU A 760 -15.33 -12.15 10.84
C LEU A 760 -14.17 -11.19 10.63
N ILE A 761 -13.30 -11.43 9.66
CA ILE A 761 -12.15 -10.57 9.36
C ILE A 761 -12.17 -10.22 7.88
N TYR A 762 -12.29 -8.93 7.56
CA TYR A 762 -12.19 -8.43 6.20
C TYR A 762 -10.91 -7.63 5.99
N LEU A 763 -10.13 -8.01 4.98
CA LEU A 763 -8.95 -7.30 4.50
C LEU A 763 -9.15 -6.87 3.05
N ASP A 764 -8.98 -5.59 2.78
CA ASP A 764 -8.95 -5.05 1.42
C ASP A 764 -7.54 -5.19 0.80
N GLU A 765 -7.39 -4.83 -0.48
CA GLU A 765 -6.12 -4.90 -1.22
C GLU A 765 -4.95 -4.16 -0.54
N VAL A 766 -5.21 -3.05 0.15
CA VAL A 766 -4.16 -2.26 0.83
C VAL A 766 -3.63 -3.00 2.04
N HIS A 767 -4.55 -3.54 2.83
CA HIS A 767 -4.27 -4.11 4.13
C HIS A 767 -3.95 -5.61 4.06
N THR A 768 -3.70 -6.14 2.85
CA THR A 768 -3.16 -7.49 2.66
C THR A 768 -1.63 -7.54 2.72
N ARG A 769 -0.92 -6.41 2.70
CA ARG A 769 0.55 -6.37 2.71
C ARG A 769 1.08 -5.83 4.03
N GLY A 770 1.99 -6.56 4.68
CA GLY A 770 2.72 -6.10 5.85
C GLY A 770 1.90 -5.98 7.15
N VAL A 771 0.58 -6.09 7.08
CA VAL A 771 -0.29 -6.05 8.25
C VAL A 771 -0.17 -7.34 9.07
N ASP A 772 -0.02 -7.20 10.38
CA ASP A 772 -0.05 -8.31 11.34
C ASP A 772 -1.40 -8.41 12.06
N ILE A 773 -2.20 -9.41 11.69
CA ILE A 773 -3.38 -9.86 12.43
C ILE A 773 -3.16 -11.32 12.78
N LYS A 774 -3.27 -11.65 14.07
CA LYS A 774 -3.22 -13.03 14.57
C LYS A 774 -4.51 -13.75 14.23
N MET A 775 -4.60 -14.26 13.00
CA MET A 775 -5.74 -15.04 12.57
C MET A 775 -5.78 -16.39 13.31
N PRO A 776 -6.98 -16.92 13.60
CA PRO A 776 -7.13 -18.24 14.20
C PRO A 776 -6.54 -19.32 13.29
N THR A 777 -5.86 -20.32 13.87
CA THR A 777 -5.21 -21.40 13.11
C THR A 777 -6.20 -22.29 12.34
N HIS A 778 -7.47 -22.30 12.73
CA HIS A 778 -8.55 -23.05 12.12
C HIS A 778 -9.49 -22.16 11.28
N ALA A 779 -9.11 -20.91 11.03
CA ALA A 779 -9.91 -20.01 10.21
C ALA A 779 -9.81 -20.40 8.74
N ARG A 780 -10.96 -20.43 8.05
CA ARG A 780 -11.05 -20.61 6.61
C ARG A 780 -11.16 -19.25 5.93
N ALA A 781 -10.23 -18.96 5.03
CA ALA A 781 -10.18 -17.71 4.30
C ALA A 781 -10.65 -17.86 2.84
N ALA A 782 -11.46 -16.92 2.37
CA ALA A 782 -11.71 -16.73 0.94
C ALA A 782 -10.79 -15.62 0.42
N VAL A 783 -10.05 -15.93 -0.65
CA VAL A 783 -9.10 -15.00 -1.27
C VAL A 783 -9.64 -14.62 -2.64
N THR A 784 -9.77 -13.32 -2.91
CA THR A 784 -10.24 -12.86 -4.22
C THR A 784 -9.09 -12.78 -5.22
N LEU A 785 -9.36 -13.17 -6.47
CA LEU A 785 -8.41 -13.05 -7.58
C LEU A 785 -8.90 -12.01 -8.58
N GLY A 786 -7.99 -11.22 -9.12
CA GLY A 786 -8.26 -10.28 -10.21
C GLY A 786 -7.31 -10.50 -11.39
N PRO A 787 -7.65 -10.01 -12.59
CA PRO A 787 -6.82 -10.20 -13.80
C PRO A 787 -5.36 -9.71 -13.67
N LYS A 788 -5.08 -8.81 -12.72
CA LYS A 788 -3.76 -8.22 -12.47
C LYS A 788 -3.19 -8.57 -11.11
N THR A 789 -3.76 -9.54 -10.41
CA THR A 789 -3.19 -10.04 -9.17
C THR A 789 -1.89 -10.75 -9.51
N THR A 790 -0.76 -10.16 -9.10
CA THR A 790 0.55 -10.79 -9.27
C THR A 790 0.73 -11.91 -8.24
N LYS A 791 1.66 -12.84 -8.52
CA LYS A 791 2.05 -13.87 -7.56
C LYS A 791 2.47 -13.26 -6.22
N ASP A 792 3.28 -12.20 -6.25
CA ASP A 792 3.72 -11.47 -5.04
C ASP A 792 2.54 -10.98 -4.20
N ARG A 793 1.57 -10.28 -4.81
CA ARG A 793 0.38 -9.79 -4.10
C ARG A 793 -0.45 -10.94 -3.50
N LEU A 794 -0.63 -12.01 -4.27
CA LEU A 794 -1.37 -13.20 -3.81
C LEU A 794 -0.69 -13.84 -2.61
N VAL A 795 0.62 -14.06 -2.69
CA VAL A 795 1.44 -14.61 -1.60
C VAL A 795 1.34 -13.71 -0.37
N GLN A 796 1.56 -12.40 -0.53
CA GLN A 796 1.50 -11.44 0.57
C GLN A 796 0.13 -11.47 1.28
N GLY A 797 -0.96 -11.53 0.52
CA GLY A 797 -2.30 -11.61 1.11
C GLY A 797 -2.67 -12.97 1.70
N MET A 798 -2.11 -14.08 1.21
CA MET A 798 -2.38 -15.42 1.74
C MET A 798 -1.55 -15.76 2.97
N PHE A 799 -0.43 -15.06 3.20
CA PHE A 799 0.43 -15.24 4.36
C PHE A 799 0.57 -13.96 5.19
N PRO A 800 -0.53 -13.36 5.70
CA PRO A 800 -0.42 -12.32 6.71
C PRO A 800 0.40 -12.87 7.89
N ARG A 801 1.12 -11.98 8.59
CA ARG A 801 2.31 -12.25 9.44
C ARG A 801 2.13 -13.23 10.63
N SER A 802 1.07 -14.04 10.67
CA SER A 802 0.75 -15.04 11.70
C SER A 802 0.66 -16.50 11.22
N PHE A 803 0.76 -16.80 9.92
CA PHE A 803 0.75 -18.20 9.41
C PHE A 803 2.08 -18.91 9.61
N ASN A 804 2.42 -19.24 10.86
CA ASN A 804 3.61 -20.02 11.15
C ASN A 804 3.31 -21.44 11.68
N SER A 805 2.07 -21.91 11.60
CA SER A 805 1.75 -23.30 11.98
C SER A 805 0.52 -23.84 11.26
N LEU A 806 0.76 -24.90 10.48
CA LEU A 806 -0.18 -25.92 10.01
C LEU A 806 -1.12 -25.55 8.86
N SER A 807 -1.43 -26.61 8.12
CA SER A 807 -2.31 -26.75 6.97
C SER A 807 -3.43 -25.71 6.95
N ILE A 808 -3.44 -24.88 5.92
CA ILE A 808 -4.64 -24.16 5.54
C ILE A 808 -5.69 -25.25 5.25
N CYS A 809 -6.76 -25.31 6.04
CA CYS A 809 -7.90 -26.21 5.80
C CYS A 809 -9.03 -25.47 5.10
#